data_AF-A0A6M5YHJ0-F1
#
_entry.id   AF-A0A6M5YHJ0-F1
#
_cell.length_a   1.000
_cell.length_b   1.000
_cell.length_c   1.000
_cell.angle_alpha   90.00
_cell.angle_beta   90.00
_cell.angle_gamma   90.00
#
_symmetry.space_group_name_H-M   'P 1'
#
loop_
_entity.id
_entity.type
_entity.pdbx_description
1 polymer ?
#
loop_
_entity_poly.entity_id
_entity_poly.type
_entity_poly.pdbx_seq_one_letter_code
_entity_poly.pdbx_strand_id
1 'polypeptide(L)'
;MANVEPMRPTHRPAERDAQVYHPLDQLRGIIRRYVVIEGALSALLFLALWFTVGLVLDYGVFKVTGWDWALDGARWVRVLALVVALALFAAILVARIARRVTKEFSYPALALVLERKFPAVLGDRLITAVEMADVEAMGRFGYSKEMIHATIAEARERVAKVPVRDVFDWKRLWALGLLAAGLLVGTLAFAFASYAIAAGSSDPYRFGWKFAHVAGIFAERNVALLDTPWPRRAHIDLVGFPADGELAIGRDAPPPRVTARAYRWVIADRTAPEGWRPLVWADLTDAFVGRPVPPLPAAVLAPAADDAERTVDAVERLASEGDEAPTPETTRVRTALREQMNAQSPQGYEQLQEVFRALAEKADRPSMGRTLRRLEIPTEVTYKFTGRRTTGTGTLNPQQNNEFTGEIGGLKEDVAFVVRGSDFVSAARRIRLIPPPTLKRLALDQAEPAYLHHAPPQGEGYGALEGRLQKVAAKDLSLTGDRTVFVVPAGTELTLIAEAYTADNGTLSDTDRLVSAYAVPVTGRFPGTVYDDTGKPTQAPVPLALAADGAGFSVAFKETVPLPAKPAPGAGFAGAAFGHVVDAVHKYTDSRLTENVEFKVVFTNKYNVSTTRSFLIQVKQDQAPVVEVAVDVIRKSGNVYLVTPKARIPFNPDSFVKDDHGLSKVEYTFSYYAEDSEVVRGMRTRLALRSLLDLPLPGTTAGAVLPRLHAENFKLHDRVDDRLNSSVFVSAFSIQGGKLHRSTRQEFEAQLSRPKAEETSTEADQRVVKKIELKDAERDFFDLKFLHDEGLLAIAAKDTDVQPIYRMDLNVQATDNNVDGDGGPKVTRNAEPIRLRIISEGDLLIEIGREEEQLALRLDEALVKIAGAKRKYEFVRNSNGYKEESPEQVDAVKVRSQDAFGDIEKARDVVQSVAREYRRLARECEVNRLNDKALERYRFVTAQIEDVLSENPQFPAEGPTSFSKTQALLTVVQNVLNNSRWAPLAAVSDAENSLFALERRVQVIRALIGESQSRDRLKRDLVAIKEQQQRIDNEIRKMEDEWRHTLNDPNPKIGEVGVLSLAKGETKKVRHSIAWNQYKEDDLVVKLKASDPSVTVAPQITLNFEKDQFYFEYEIKAGNKEGTHTVTVTPAAGKPVEVKLIVN
;
A
#
# COMPACT_ATOMS: atom_id res chain seq x y z
N MET A 1 -63.72 94.83 -10.06
CA MET A 1 -63.44 95.87 -11.07
C MET A 1 -62.84 95.15 -12.27
N ALA A 2 -63.64 94.59 -13.19
CA ALA A 2 -64.30 95.28 -14.30
C ALA A 2 -63.33 96.20 -15.05
N ASN A 3 -62.85 95.78 -16.23
CA ASN A 3 -62.60 96.68 -17.35
C ASN A 3 -62.41 95.94 -18.69
N VAL A 4 -63.49 95.98 -19.47
CA VAL A 4 -63.61 96.29 -20.91
C VAL A 4 -62.81 95.44 -21.92
N GLU A 5 -63.53 94.49 -22.51
CA GLU A 5 -63.28 93.88 -23.82
C GLU A 5 -63.59 94.87 -24.97
N PRO A 6 -62.69 95.09 -25.94
CA PRO A 6 -63.07 95.75 -27.20
C PRO A 6 -63.71 94.74 -28.17
N MET A 7 -64.94 95.03 -28.61
CA MET A 7 -65.64 94.31 -29.69
C MET A 7 -64.77 94.29 -30.96
N ARG A 8 -64.46 93.09 -31.47
CA ARG A 8 -63.99 92.89 -32.85
C ARG A 8 -65.18 92.90 -33.81
N PRO A 9 -65.17 93.71 -34.89
CA PRO A 9 -66.24 93.72 -35.88
C PRO A 9 -66.25 92.43 -36.69
N THR A 10 -67.42 91.82 -36.83
CA THR A 10 -67.68 90.69 -37.73
C THR A 10 -67.71 91.17 -39.18
N HIS A 11 -66.59 91.07 -39.91
CA HIS A 11 -66.58 91.20 -41.37
C HIS A 11 -67.24 89.95 -42.00
N ARG A 12 -68.37 90.13 -42.71
CA ARG A 12 -68.84 89.13 -43.68
C ARG A 12 -67.79 89.03 -44.80
N PRO A 13 -67.29 87.82 -45.16
CA PRO A 13 -66.38 87.68 -46.28
C PRO A 13 -67.08 88.08 -47.58
N ALA A 14 -66.43 88.91 -48.39
CA ALA A 14 -66.88 89.27 -49.73
C ALA A 14 -67.20 88.01 -50.56
N GLU A 15 -68.29 88.06 -51.32
CA GLU A 15 -68.78 86.96 -52.17
C GLU A 15 -67.75 86.70 -53.29
N ARG A 16 -66.98 85.61 -53.16
CA ARG A 16 -65.88 85.26 -54.08
C ARG A 16 -66.44 84.61 -55.36
N ASP A 17 -65.99 85.03 -56.54
CA ASP A 17 -66.45 84.45 -57.82
C ASP A 17 -66.05 82.98 -57.95
N ALA A 18 -67.04 82.09 -57.88
CA ALA A 18 -66.85 80.64 -57.87
C ALA A 18 -66.11 80.10 -59.09
N GLN A 19 -66.17 80.77 -60.26
CA GLN A 19 -65.58 80.22 -61.49
C GLN A 19 -64.06 80.45 -61.63
N VAL A 20 -63.48 81.45 -60.96
CA VAL A 20 -62.02 81.68 -60.95
C VAL A 20 -61.32 80.86 -59.86
N TYR A 21 -61.96 80.71 -58.70
CA TYR A 21 -61.40 79.97 -57.57
C TYR A 21 -61.61 78.45 -57.66
N HIS A 22 -62.63 77.96 -58.35
CA HIS A 22 -62.90 76.52 -58.48
C HIS A 22 -61.76 75.72 -59.15
N PRO A 23 -61.13 76.17 -60.26
CA PRO A 23 -59.95 75.51 -60.82
C PRO A 23 -58.71 75.54 -59.90
N LEU A 24 -58.55 76.61 -59.11
CA LEU A 24 -57.47 76.74 -58.12
C LEU A 24 -57.69 75.81 -56.91
N ASP A 25 -58.94 75.63 -56.47
CA ASP A 25 -59.31 74.66 -55.44
C ASP A 25 -59.23 73.21 -55.94
N GLN A 26 -59.57 72.95 -57.22
CA GLN A 26 -59.32 71.67 -57.86
C GLN A 26 -57.82 71.36 -57.93
N LEU A 27 -56.98 72.32 -58.33
CA LEU A 27 -55.53 72.18 -58.34
C LEU A 27 -55.02 71.88 -56.92
N ARG A 28 -55.42 72.64 -55.90
CA ARG A 28 -55.09 72.40 -54.49
C ARG A 28 -55.46 70.99 -54.04
N GLY A 29 -56.65 70.50 -54.41
CA GLY A 29 -57.11 69.14 -54.12
C GLY A 29 -56.25 68.07 -54.79
N ILE A 30 -55.86 68.28 -56.05
CA ILE A 30 -54.98 67.36 -56.80
C ILE A 30 -53.55 67.37 -56.23
N ILE A 31 -53.00 68.54 -55.85
CA ILE A 31 -51.69 68.63 -55.16
C ILE A 31 -51.70 67.77 -53.90
N ARG A 32 -52.71 67.93 -53.03
CA ARG A 32 -52.82 67.17 -51.78
C ARG A 32 -52.93 65.66 -52.05
N ARG A 33 -53.75 65.24 -53.02
CA ARG A 33 -53.87 63.82 -53.40
C ARG A 33 -52.56 63.26 -53.96
N TYR A 34 -51.88 63.98 -54.84
CA TYR A 34 -50.59 63.59 -55.41
C TYR A 34 -49.53 63.40 -54.30
N VAL A 35 -49.44 64.35 -53.36
CA VAL A 35 -48.52 64.27 -52.21
C VAL A 35 -48.84 63.09 -51.30
N VAL A 36 -50.12 62.83 -51.02
CA VAL A 36 -50.54 61.68 -50.21
C VAL A 36 -50.18 60.36 -50.91
N ILE A 37 -50.44 60.24 -52.21
CA ILE A 37 -50.08 59.05 -52.99
C ILE A 37 -48.55 58.87 -53.06
N GLU A 38 -47.79 59.94 -53.32
CA GLU A 38 -46.32 59.89 -53.33
C GLU A 38 -45.77 59.44 -51.97
N GLY A 39 -46.29 60.00 -50.89
CA GLY A 39 -45.89 59.66 -49.54
C GLY A 39 -46.28 58.23 -49.15
N ALA A 40 -47.48 57.78 -49.53
CA ALA A 40 -47.94 56.41 -49.31
C ALA A 40 -47.09 55.39 -50.08
N LEU A 41 -46.75 55.68 -51.34
CA LEU A 41 -45.84 54.83 -52.13
C LEU A 41 -44.42 54.81 -51.56
N SER A 42 -43.92 55.95 -51.06
CA SER A 42 -42.62 56.01 -50.40
C SER A 42 -42.60 55.21 -49.10
N ALA A 43 -43.68 55.27 -48.32
CA ALA A 43 -43.86 54.47 -47.10
C ALA A 43 -43.95 52.97 -47.43
N LEU A 44 -44.69 52.59 -48.48
CA LEU A 44 -44.81 51.22 -48.94
C LEU A 44 -43.47 50.67 -49.46
N LEU A 45 -42.71 51.47 -50.21
CA LEU A 45 -41.35 51.12 -50.64
C LEU A 45 -40.41 50.90 -49.45
N PHE A 46 -40.48 51.75 -48.42
CA PHE A 46 -39.71 51.56 -47.19
C PHE A 46 -40.08 50.26 -46.47
N LEU A 47 -41.38 49.96 -46.33
CA LEU A 47 -41.83 48.70 -45.72
C LEU A 47 -41.36 47.48 -46.52
N ALA A 48 -41.45 47.53 -47.85
CA ALA A 48 -40.94 46.48 -48.73
C ALA A 48 -39.43 46.30 -48.57
N LEU A 49 -38.65 47.40 -48.53
CA LEU A 49 -37.21 47.35 -48.32
C LEU A 49 -36.83 46.83 -46.93
N TRP A 50 -37.52 47.28 -45.88
CA TRP A 50 -37.30 46.83 -44.51
C TRP A 50 -37.58 45.33 -44.37
N PHE A 51 -38.67 44.84 -44.98
CA PHE A 51 -38.98 43.41 -45.03
C PHE A 51 -37.90 42.60 -45.76
N THR A 52 -37.50 43.02 -46.97
CA THR A 52 -36.49 42.30 -47.77
C THR A 52 -35.13 42.28 -47.08
N VAL A 53 -34.65 43.43 -46.60
CA VAL A 53 -33.35 43.53 -45.90
C VAL A 53 -33.40 42.75 -44.58
N GLY A 54 -34.49 42.87 -43.83
CA GLY A 54 -34.68 42.12 -42.59
C GLY A 54 -34.66 40.61 -42.81
N LEU A 55 -35.33 40.10 -43.86
CA LEU A 55 -35.34 38.69 -44.19
C LEU A 55 -33.95 38.18 -44.59
N VAL A 56 -33.18 38.95 -45.36
CA VAL A 56 -31.80 38.60 -45.73
C VAL A 56 -30.88 38.57 -44.51
N LEU A 57 -30.96 39.58 -43.63
CA LEU A 57 -30.10 39.69 -42.45
C LEU A 57 -30.47 38.72 -41.32
N ASP A 58 -31.75 38.39 -41.14
CA ASP A 58 -32.20 37.44 -40.10
C ASP A 58 -32.16 36.00 -40.63
N TYR A 59 -33.03 35.68 -41.58
CA TYR A 59 -33.19 34.31 -42.10
C TYR A 59 -32.00 33.87 -42.95
N GLY A 60 -31.43 34.77 -43.76
CA GLY A 60 -30.26 34.45 -44.59
C GLY A 60 -29.01 34.16 -43.76
N VAL A 61 -28.71 34.98 -42.76
CA VAL A 61 -27.59 34.76 -41.84
C VAL A 61 -27.79 33.47 -41.04
N PHE A 62 -29.00 33.20 -40.55
CA PHE A 62 -29.33 31.94 -39.90
C PHE A 62 -29.06 30.73 -40.81
N LYS A 63 -29.49 30.77 -42.08
CA LYS A 63 -29.27 29.65 -43.00
C LYS A 63 -27.80 29.39 -43.37
N VAL A 64 -26.96 30.42 -43.35
CA VAL A 64 -25.53 30.30 -43.67
C VAL A 64 -24.70 29.91 -42.44
N THR A 65 -25.02 30.48 -41.27
CA THR A 65 -24.15 30.38 -40.08
C THR A 65 -24.74 29.53 -38.96
N GLY A 66 -26.05 29.27 -38.97
CA GLY A 66 -26.79 28.67 -37.86
C GLY A 66 -27.01 29.60 -36.67
N TRP A 67 -26.48 30.83 -36.72
CA TRP A 67 -26.63 31.84 -35.68
C TRP A 67 -28.03 32.44 -35.71
N ASP A 68 -28.72 32.40 -34.56
CA ASP A 68 -30.06 32.93 -34.42
C ASP A 68 -30.03 34.13 -33.45
N TRP A 69 -30.11 35.35 -33.97
CA TRP A 69 -30.04 36.56 -33.13
C TRP A 69 -31.23 36.75 -32.15
N ALA A 70 -32.30 35.95 -32.25
CA ALA A 70 -33.35 35.96 -31.24
C ALA A 70 -32.96 35.17 -29.99
N LEU A 71 -32.21 34.08 -30.14
CA LEU A 71 -31.70 33.26 -29.04
C LEU A 71 -30.29 33.67 -28.60
N ASP A 72 -29.38 33.81 -29.56
CA ASP A 72 -27.95 34.05 -29.36
C ASP A 72 -27.59 35.53 -29.23
N GLY A 73 -28.48 36.42 -29.68
CA GLY A 73 -28.28 37.87 -29.73
C GLY A 73 -28.90 38.61 -28.54
N ALA A 74 -28.28 39.72 -28.13
CA ALA A 74 -28.82 40.53 -27.05
C ALA A 74 -30.14 41.20 -27.47
N ARG A 75 -31.20 41.00 -26.68
CA ARG A 75 -32.57 41.50 -26.97
C ARG A 75 -32.63 43.00 -27.28
N TRP A 76 -31.77 43.81 -26.66
CA TRP A 76 -31.72 45.25 -26.88
C TRP A 76 -31.33 45.64 -28.32
N VAL A 77 -30.55 44.81 -29.03
CA VAL A 77 -30.16 45.06 -30.42
C VAL A 77 -31.39 45.02 -31.33
N ARG A 78 -32.27 44.03 -31.13
CA ARG A 78 -33.55 43.91 -31.85
C ARG A 78 -34.48 45.08 -31.53
N VAL A 79 -34.56 45.46 -30.26
CA VAL A 79 -35.36 46.63 -29.83
C VAL A 79 -34.83 47.91 -30.49
N LEU A 80 -33.52 48.13 -30.49
CA LEU A 80 -32.90 49.29 -31.12
C LEU A 80 -33.17 49.31 -32.63
N ALA A 81 -32.99 48.17 -33.31
CA ALA A 81 -33.26 48.05 -34.74
C ALA A 81 -34.72 48.37 -35.09
N LEU A 82 -35.67 47.87 -34.29
CA LEU A 82 -37.09 48.17 -34.46
C LEU A 82 -37.40 49.64 -34.21
N VAL A 83 -36.85 50.24 -33.14
CA VAL A 83 -37.04 51.67 -32.82
C VAL A 83 -36.49 52.54 -33.95
N VAL A 84 -35.31 52.23 -34.48
CA VAL A 84 -34.72 52.95 -35.61
C VAL A 84 -35.58 52.82 -36.86
N ALA A 85 -36.07 51.61 -37.18
CA ALA A 85 -36.96 51.39 -38.32
C ALA A 85 -38.28 52.15 -38.19
N LEU A 86 -38.91 52.13 -37.01
CA LEU A 86 -40.13 52.88 -36.73
C LEU A 86 -39.90 54.40 -36.76
N ALA A 87 -38.77 54.88 -36.26
CA ALA A 87 -38.41 56.30 -36.33
C ALA A 87 -38.18 56.76 -37.77
N LEU A 88 -37.50 55.97 -38.59
CA LEU A 88 -37.33 56.25 -40.03
C LEU A 88 -38.68 56.24 -40.76
N PHE A 89 -39.53 55.26 -40.47
CA PHE A 89 -40.88 55.18 -41.04
C PHE A 89 -41.72 56.41 -40.67
N ALA A 90 -41.74 56.78 -39.38
CA ALA A 90 -42.41 57.98 -38.90
C ALA A 90 -41.84 59.26 -39.54
N ALA A 91 -40.51 59.37 -39.66
CA ALA A 91 -39.85 60.48 -40.32
C ALA A 91 -40.27 60.59 -41.80
N ILE A 92 -40.39 59.47 -42.52
CA ILE A 92 -40.90 59.45 -43.90
C ILE A 92 -42.35 59.94 -43.95
N LEU A 93 -43.24 59.42 -43.08
CA LEU A 93 -44.64 59.85 -43.04
C LEU A 93 -44.77 61.35 -42.72
N VAL A 94 -44.00 61.85 -41.75
CA VAL A 94 -44.03 63.28 -41.38
C VAL A 94 -43.45 64.15 -42.50
N ALA A 95 -42.28 63.81 -43.04
CA ALA A 95 -41.58 64.63 -44.02
C ALA A 95 -42.26 64.61 -45.41
N ARG A 96 -42.84 63.47 -45.82
CA ARG A 96 -43.48 63.30 -47.14
C ARG A 96 -44.97 63.58 -47.14
N ILE A 97 -45.70 63.29 -46.05
CA ILE A 97 -47.15 63.47 -45.98
C ILE A 97 -47.50 64.64 -45.06
N ALA A 98 -47.29 64.51 -43.75
CA ALA A 98 -47.86 65.44 -42.77
C ALA A 98 -47.42 66.90 -42.98
N ARG A 99 -46.11 67.15 -43.09
CA ARG A 99 -45.55 68.50 -43.31
C ARG A 99 -45.93 69.09 -44.67
N ARG A 100 -46.15 68.26 -45.68
CA ARG A 100 -46.46 68.71 -47.04
C ARG A 100 -47.96 68.97 -47.25
N VAL A 101 -48.83 68.20 -46.60
CA VAL A 101 -50.29 68.37 -46.66
C VAL A 101 -50.76 69.56 -45.81
N THR A 102 -50.09 69.82 -44.69
CA THR A 102 -50.40 70.93 -43.77
C THR A 102 -49.87 72.29 -44.23
N LYS A 103 -49.02 72.35 -45.26
CA LYS A 103 -48.54 73.61 -45.82
C LYS A 103 -49.70 74.37 -46.48
N GLU A 104 -49.91 75.62 -46.09
CA GLU A 104 -50.93 76.47 -46.69
C GLU A 104 -50.51 76.91 -48.09
N PHE A 105 -51.36 76.63 -49.08
CA PHE A 105 -51.16 77.06 -50.47
C PHE A 105 -52.00 78.32 -50.71
N SER A 106 -51.35 79.48 -50.65
CA SER A 106 -52.00 80.75 -50.97
C SER A 106 -52.48 80.76 -52.42
N TYR A 107 -53.63 81.37 -52.68
CA TYR A 107 -54.19 81.44 -54.02
C TYR A 107 -53.27 82.16 -55.03
N PRO A 108 -52.54 83.24 -54.69
CA PRO A 108 -51.57 83.86 -55.59
C PRO A 108 -50.42 82.92 -55.98
N ALA A 109 -49.93 82.08 -55.05
CA ALA A 109 -48.88 81.12 -55.36
C ALA A 109 -49.36 80.00 -56.31
N LEU A 110 -50.63 79.58 -56.18
CA LEU A 110 -51.24 78.60 -57.09
C LEU A 110 -51.47 79.19 -58.48
N ALA A 111 -51.88 80.46 -58.55
CA ALA A 111 -52.03 81.21 -59.80
C ALA A 111 -50.68 81.31 -60.53
N LEU A 112 -49.62 81.73 -59.83
CA LEU A 112 -48.27 81.85 -60.39
C LEU A 112 -47.73 80.51 -60.93
N VAL A 113 -48.03 79.39 -60.27
CA VAL A 113 -47.61 78.06 -60.74
C VAL A 113 -48.31 77.69 -62.05
N LEU A 114 -49.60 77.99 -62.20
CA LEU A 114 -50.34 77.77 -63.44
C LEU A 114 -49.84 78.68 -64.57
N GLU A 115 -49.59 79.96 -64.28
CA GLU A 115 -49.04 80.91 -65.26
C GLU A 115 -47.66 80.50 -65.76
N ARG A 116 -46.75 80.12 -64.85
CA ARG A 116 -45.40 79.68 -65.21
C ARG A 116 -45.40 78.38 -66.03
N LYS A 117 -46.38 77.50 -65.83
CA LYS A 117 -46.50 76.23 -66.55
C LYS A 117 -47.18 76.40 -67.91
N PHE A 118 -48.14 77.32 -68.02
CA PHE A 118 -48.90 77.59 -69.25
C PHE A 118 -48.82 79.07 -69.67
N PRO A 119 -47.61 79.60 -69.94
CA PRO A 119 -47.41 81.03 -70.18
C PRO A 119 -48.15 81.52 -71.43
N ALA A 120 -48.32 80.66 -72.43
CA ALA A 120 -49.01 80.98 -73.69
C ALA A 120 -50.52 81.22 -73.54
N VAL A 121 -51.16 80.68 -72.50
CA VAL A 121 -52.62 80.74 -72.32
C VAL A 121 -53.02 81.80 -71.29
N LEU A 122 -52.28 81.90 -70.18
CA LEU A 122 -52.65 82.72 -69.03
C LEU A 122 -51.95 84.09 -68.95
N GLY A 123 -50.70 84.20 -69.42
CA GLY A 123 -49.87 85.41 -69.20
C GLY A 123 -49.72 85.77 -67.72
N ASP A 124 -49.65 87.07 -67.39
CA ASP A 124 -49.55 87.60 -66.00
C ASP A 124 -50.92 87.98 -65.39
N ARG A 125 -52.02 87.44 -65.92
CA ARG A 125 -53.38 87.96 -65.66
C ARG A 125 -54.11 87.23 -64.55
N LEU A 126 -53.78 85.97 -64.29
CA LEU A 126 -54.40 85.15 -63.26
C LEU A 126 -53.93 85.54 -61.86
N ILE A 127 -52.64 85.81 -61.67
CA ILE A 127 -52.11 86.33 -60.40
C ILE A 127 -52.70 87.69 -60.09
N THR A 128 -52.73 88.58 -61.09
CA THR A 128 -53.31 89.92 -60.99
C THR A 128 -54.80 89.83 -60.63
N ALA A 129 -55.56 88.94 -61.29
CA ALA A 129 -56.97 88.72 -60.98
C ALA A 129 -57.22 88.15 -59.58
N VAL A 130 -56.31 87.31 -59.06
CA VAL A 130 -56.43 86.69 -57.72
C VAL A 130 -56.00 87.66 -56.61
N GLU A 131 -54.98 88.49 -56.83
CA GLU A 131 -54.55 89.53 -55.88
C GLU A 131 -55.54 90.70 -55.82
N MET A 132 -56.15 91.06 -56.97
CA MET A 132 -57.15 92.14 -57.06
C MET A 132 -58.60 91.68 -56.86
N ALA A 133 -58.83 90.44 -56.41
CA ALA A 133 -60.17 89.84 -56.31
C ALA A 133 -61.11 90.52 -55.29
N ASP A 134 -60.57 91.28 -54.33
CA ASP A 134 -61.36 92.13 -53.43
C ASP A 134 -61.58 93.51 -54.09
N VAL A 135 -62.59 93.56 -54.97
CA VAL A 135 -62.92 94.74 -55.77
C VAL A 135 -63.29 95.96 -54.89
N GLU A 136 -63.87 95.71 -53.71
CA GLU A 136 -64.22 96.79 -52.76
C GLU A 136 -63.00 97.34 -52.01
N ALA A 137 -62.05 96.48 -51.63
CA ALA A 137 -60.78 96.92 -51.05
C ALA A 137 -59.91 97.67 -52.08
N MET A 138 -59.82 97.17 -53.32
CA MET A 138 -58.99 97.77 -54.38
C MET A 138 -59.57 99.07 -54.93
N GLY A 139 -60.90 99.24 -54.91
CA GLY A 139 -61.53 100.52 -55.21
C GLY A 139 -61.11 101.66 -54.25
N ARG A 140 -60.66 101.36 -53.03
CA ARG A 140 -60.12 102.35 -52.08
C ARG A 140 -58.71 102.83 -52.46
N PHE A 141 -57.99 102.09 -53.30
CA PHE A 141 -56.65 102.43 -53.78
C PHE A 141 -56.64 103.14 -55.16
N GLY A 142 -57.81 103.56 -55.67
CA GLY A 142 -57.93 104.37 -56.89
C GLY A 142 -58.07 103.59 -58.20
N TYR A 143 -58.26 102.26 -58.15
CA TYR A 143 -58.47 101.43 -59.34
C TYR A 143 -59.93 101.46 -59.83
N SER A 144 -60.13 101.48 -61.16
CA SER A 144 -61.47 101.40 -61.76
C SER A 144 -62.08 100.01 -61.54
N LYS A 145 -63.27 99.98 -60.93
CA LYS A 145 -64.03 98.73 -60.69
C LYS A 145 -64.33 98.00 -62.00
N GLU A 146 -64.61 98.73 -63.07
CA GLU A 146 -64.93 98.17 -64.40
C GLU A 146 -63.72 97.48 -65.04
N MET A 147 -62.52 98.05 -64.88
CA MET A 147 -61.27 97.45 -65.37
C MET A 147 -60.96 96.14 -64.64
N ILE A 148 -61.10 96.12 -63.31
CA ILE A 148 -60.89 94.92 -62.48
C ILE A 148 -61.88 93.83 -62.88
N HIS A 149 -63.17 94.15 -63.08
CA HIS A 149 -64.16 93.20 -63.56
C HIS A 149 -63.81 92.62 -64.94
N ALA A 150 -63.30 93.44 -65.87
CA ALA A 150 -62.85 92.98 -67.19
C ALA A 150 -61.62 92.06 -67.09
N THR A 151 -60.65 92.38 -66.23
CA THR A 151 -59.46 91.54 -65.99
C THR A 151 -59.84 90.19 -65.35
N ILE A 152 -60.77 90.19 -64.37
CA ILE A 152 -61.30 88.97 -63.77
C ILE A 152 -62.07 88.13 -64.80
N ALA A 153 -62.88 88.75 -65.66
CA ALA A 153 -63.63 88.06 -66.72
C ALA A 153 -62.71 87.45 -67.80
N GLU A 154 -61.66 88.16 -68.22
CA GLU A 154 -60.68 87.65 -69.19
C GLU A 154 -59.84 86.51 -68.60
N ALA A 155 -59.43 86.62 -67.34
CA ALA A 155 -58.75 85.54 -66.63
C ALA A 155 -59.65 84.29 -66.52
N ARG A 156 -60.95 84.47 -66.23
CA ARG A 156 -61.95 83.39 -66.14
C ARG A 156 -62.08 82.59 -67.43
N GLU A 157 -62.19 83.24 -68.58
CA GLU A 157 -62.35 82.54 -69.88
C GLU A 157 -61.11 81.71 -70.25
N ARG A 158 -59.92 82.21 -69.90
CA ARG A 158 -58.64 81.56 -70.22
C ARG A 158 -58.29 80.44 -69.25
N VAL A 159 -58.58 80.60 -67.96
CA VAL A 159 -58.38 79.54 -66.94
C VAL A 159 -59.21 78.30 -67.25
N ALA A 160 -60.43 78.46 -67.78
CA ALA A 160 -61.29 77.34 -68.17
C ALA A 160 -60.67 76.43 -69.26
N LYS A 161 -59.70 76.94 -70.04
CA LYS A 161 -59.03 76.21 -71.13
C LYS A 161 -57.78 75.45 -70.67
N VAL A 162 -57.38 75.56 -69.39
CA VAL A 162 -56.12 74.99 -68.88
C VAL A 162 -56.31 73.56 -68.34
N PRO A 163 -55.56 72.55 -68.85
CA PRO A 163 -55.58 71.20 -68.32
C PRO A 163 -54.77 71.11 -67.00
N VAL A 164 -55.45 71.27 -65.87
CA VAL A 164 -54.86 71.28 -64.51
C VAL A 164 -54.09 69.98 -64.18
N ARG A 165 -54.39 68.85 -64.84
CA ARG A 165 -53.74 67.55 -64.61
C ARG A 165 -52.30 67.47 -65.13
N ASP A 166 -51.94 68.25 -66.14
CA ASP A 166 -50.63 68.19 -66.82
C ASP A 166 -49.53 68.97 -66.08
N VAL A 167 -49.89 69.60 -64.95
CA VAL A 167 -48.97 70.26 -64.03
C VAL A 167 -48.11 69.24 -63.28
N PHE A 168 -48.59 68.00 -63.10
CA PHE A 168 -47.95 66.98 -62.25
C PHE A 168 -47.18 65.92 -63.03
N ASP A 169 -46.07 65.47 -62.46
CA ASP A 169 -45.27 64.39 -63.01
C ASP A 169 -45.81 63.02 -62.53
N TRP A 170 -46.82 62.51 -63.22
CA TRP A 170 -47.43 61.20 -62.91
C TRP A 170 -46.49 60.03 -63.20
N LYS A 171 -45.49 60.19 -64.09
CA LYS A 171 -44.50 59.15 -64.41
C LYS A 171 -43.68 58.79 -63.18
N ARG A 172 -43.34 59.78 -62.35
CA ARG A 172 -42.61 59.58 -61.09
C ARG A 172 -43.38 58.74 -60.08
N LEU A 173 -44.70 58.89 -59.97
CA LEU A 173 -45.54 58.05 -59.12
C LEU A 173 -45.58 56.60 -59.62
N TRP A 174 -45.75 56.42 -60.93
CA TRP A 174 -45.69 55.09 -61.54
C TRP A 174 -44.33 54.42 -61.34
N ALA A 175 -43.22 55.16 -61.48
CA ALA A 175 -41.89 54.63 -61.22
C ALA A 175 -41.71 54.19 -59.76
N LEU A 176 -42.17 54.99 -58.79
CA LEU A 176 -42.15 54.62 -57.37
C LEU A 176 -43.00 53.38 -57.08
N GLY A 177 -44.20 53.29 -57.67
CA GLY A 177 -45.06 52.12 -57.58
C GLY A 177 -44.44 50.86 -58.19
N LEU A 178 -43.85 50.99 -59.39
CA LEU A 178 -43.14 49.89 -60.07
C LEU A 178 -41.89 49.44 -59.31
N LEU A 179 -41.15 50.36 -58.68
CA LEU A 179 -40.01 50.00 -57.83
C LEU A 179 -40.47 49.23 -56.59
N ALA A 180 -41.53 49.69 -55.92
CA ALA A 180 -42.04 49.03 -54.73
C ALA A 180 -42.64 47.65 -55.06
N ALA A 181 -43.43 47.55 -56.12
CA ALA A 181 -43.97 46.28 -56.62
C ALA A 181 -42.85 45.36 -57.12
N GLY A 182 -41.88 45.90 -57.87
CA GLY A 182 -40.74 45.16 -58.39
C GLY A 182 -39.85 44.59 -57.29
N LEU A 183 -39.66 45.33 -56.18
CA LEU A 183 -38.93 44.84 -55.02
C LEU A 183 -39.67 43.68 -54.33
N LEU A 184 -40.99 43.79 -54.14
CA LEU A 184 -41.80 42.72 -53.55
C LEU A 184 -41.86 41.47 -54.44
N VAL A 185 -42.16 41.66 -55.73
CA VAL A 185 -42.20 40.56 -56.72
C VAL A 185 -40.82 39.94 -56.89
N GLY A 186 -39.76 40.74 -56.93
CA GLY A 186 -38.38 40.27 -57.00
C GLY A 186 -37.99 39.45 -55.77
N THR A 187 -38.38 39.90 -54.58
CA THR A 187 -38.17 39.16 -53.32
C THR A 187 -38.92 37.82 -53.34
N LEU A 188 -40.18 37.82 -53.78
CA LEU A 188 -41.00 36.61 -53.89
C LEU A 188 -40.46 35.63 -54.93
N ALA A 189 -40.06 36.12 -56.11
CA ALA A 189 -39.48 35.32 -57.19
C ALA A 189 -38.13 34.73 -56.77
N PHE A 190 -37.28 35.51 -56.11
CA PHE A 190 -36.02 35.02 -55.54
C PHE A 190 -36.27 33.97 -54.46
N ALA A 191 -37.24 34.18 -53.56
CA ALA A 191 -37.61 33.20 -52.55
C ALA A 191 -38.15 31.90 -53.17
N PHE A 192 -38.96 32.00 -54.22
CA PHE A 192 -39.49 30.84 -54.95
C PHE A 192 -38.38 30.07 -55.68
N ALA A 193 -37.49 30.77 -56.39
CA ALA A 193 -36.33 30.16 -57.03
C ALA A 193 -35.42 29.46 -56.01
N SER A 194 -35.12 30.13 -54.90
CA SER A 194 -34.33 29.56 -53.80
C SER A 194 -34.99 28.30 -53.22
N TYR A 195 -36.31 28.32 -53.06
CA TYR A 195 -37.08 27.17 -52.63
C TYR A 195 -37.03 26.02 -53.64
N ALA A 196 -37.26 26.30 -54.92
CA ALA A 196 -37.27 25.29 -55.97
C ALA A 196 -35.93 24.57 -56.11
N ILE A 197 -34.82 25.31 -55.97
CA ILE A 197 -33.46 24.75 -55.94
C ILE A 197 -33.27 23.89 -54.69
N ALA A 198 -33.63 24.40 -53.50
CA ALA A 198 -33.38 23.70 -52.24
C ALA A 198 -34.28 22.48 -52.01
N ALA A 199 -35.52 22.51 -52.51
CA ALA A 199 -36.52 21.45 -52.31
C ALA A 199 -36.63 20.49 -53.50
N GLY A 200 -35.91 20.74 -54.60
CA GLY A 200 -36.00 19.97 -55.84
C GLY A 200 -37.42 19.87 -56.42
N SER A 201 -38.33 20.77 -56.01
CA SER A 201 -39.75 20.74 -56.36
C SER A 201 -40.28 22.14 -56.60
N SER A 202 -41.11 22.28 -57.64
CA SER A 202 -41.70 23.56 -58.08
C SER A 202 -43.14 23.77 -57.58
N ASP A 203 -43.56 23.05 -56.52
CA ASP A 203 -44.92 23.10 -56.00
C ASP A 203 -45.25 24.48 -55.36
N PRO A 204 -46.14 25.28 -55.99
CA PRO A 204 -46.50 26.61 -55.49
C PRO A 204 -47.25 26.57 -54.15
N TYR A 205 -48.01 25.51 -53.88
CA TYR A 205 -48.79 25.38 -52.65
C TYR A 205 -47.87 25.17 -51.44
N ARG A 206 -46.88 24.27 -51.58
CA ARG A 206 -45.85 24.05 -50.56
C ARG A 206 -45.00 25.29 -50.33
N PHE A 207 -44.63 25.99 -51.40
CA PHE A 207 -43.92 27.26 -51.29
C PHE A 207 -44.74 28.30 -50.54
N GLY A 208 -46.02 28.49 -50.89
CA GLY A 208 -46.89 29.48 -50.26
C GLY A 208 -46.97 29.30 -48.74
N TRP A 209 -47.17 28.08 -48.26
CA TRP A 209 -47.16 27.77 -46.82
C TRP A 209 -45.78 27.98 -46.18
N LYS A 210 -44.70 27.53 -46.81
CA LYS A 210 -43.34 27.75 -46.28
C LYS A 210 -42.98 29.23 -46.20
N PHE A 211 -43.31 30.02 -47.23
CA PHE A 211 -43.10 31.47 -47.24
C PHE A 211 -43.97 32.15 -46.17
N ALA A 212 -45.23 31.76 -46.03
CA ALA A 212 -46.10 32.28 -44.97
C ALA A 212 -45.57 31.96 -43.56
N HIS A 213 -45.01 30.76 -43.34
CA HIS A 213 -44.36 30.42 -42.08
C HIS A 213 -43.11 31.25 -41.83
N VAL A 214 -42.24 31.42 -42.85
CA VAL A 214 -41.02 32.23 -42.72
C VAL A 214 -41.36 33.70 -42.45
N ALA A 215 -42.30 34.28 -43.20
CA ALA A 215 -42.77 35.64 -43.00
C ALA A 215 -43.48 35.83 -41.65
N GLY A 216 -44.25 34.84 -41.20
CA GLY A 216 -44.91 34.84 -39.90
C GLY A 216 -43.91 34.81 -38.74
N ILE A 217 -42.92 33.91 -38.79
CA ILE A 217 -41.83 33.84 -37.81
C ILE A 217 -41.02 35.14 -37.83
N PHE A 218 -40.72 35.70 -39.01
CA PHE A 218 -40.07 37.00 -39.13
C PHE A 218 -40.86 38.12 -38.42
N ALA A 219 -42.18 38.18 -38.62
CA ALA A 219 -43.03 39.18 -37.97
C ALA A 219 -43.09 38.97 -36.45
N GLU A 220 -43.24 37.73 -35.98
CA GLU A 220 -43.23 37.39 -34.55
C GLU A 220 -41.92 37.82 -33.87
N ARG A 221 -40.79 37.61 -34.53
CA ARG A 221 -39.45 37.89 -33.98
C ARG A 221 -39.04 39.35 -34.05
N ASN A 222 -39.33 40.03 -35.17
CA ASN A 222 -38.81 41.37 -35.46
C ASN A 222 -39.80 42.49 -35.17
N VAL A 223 -41.11 42.20 -35.26
CA VAL A 223 -42.16 43.19 -34.99
C VAL A 223 -42.77 42.95 -33.61
N ALA A 224 -43.13 41.71 -33.29
CA ALA A 224 -43.70 41.37 -31.97
C ALA A 224 -42.64 41.09 -30.89
N LEU A 225 -41.36 41.04 -31.25
CA LEU A 225 -40.22 40.80 -30.34
C LEU A 225 -40.36 39.53 -29.50
N LEU A 226 -40.99 38.50 -30.07
CA LEU A 226 -41.10 37.17 -29.47
C LEU A 226 -39.80 36.38 -29.70
N ASP A 227 -39.40 35.58 -28.72
CA ASP A 227 -38.22 34.72 -28.78
C ASP A 227 -38.56 33.39 -29.44
N THR A 228 -39.13 33.45 -30.65
CA THR A 228 -39.51 32.28 -31.44
C THR A 228 -38.33 31.87 -32.33
N PRO A 229 -37.67 30.72 -32.10
CA PRO A 229 -36.48 30.33 -32.88
C PRO A 229 -36.80 29.95 -34.32
N TRP A 230 -35.81 30.07 -35.21
CA TRP A 230 -35.94 29.50 -36.54
C TRP A 230 -35.96 27.96 -36.49
N PRO A 231 -36.80 27.28 -37.31
CA PRO A 231 -36.93 25.85 -37.29
C PRO A 231 -35.64 25.15 -37.77
N ARG A 232 -35.03 24.38 -36.86
CA ARG A 232 -33.83 23.55 -37.11
C ARG A 232 -34.20 22.21 -37.76
N ARG A 233 -33.23 21.51 -38.36
CA ARG A 233 -33.38 20.21 -39.05
C ARG A 233 -33.26 19.01 -38.13
N ALA A 234 -32.54 19.14 -37.02
CA ALA A 234 -32.39 18.11 -35.99
C ALA A 234 -32.86 18.61 -34.62
N HIS A 235 -33.11 17.68 -33.70
CA HIS A 235 -33.39 17.95 -32.29
C HIS A 235 -32.71 16.88 -31.44
N ILE A 236 -31.89 17.30 -30.47
CA ILE A 236 -31.01 16.41 -29.70
C ILE A 236 -31.11 16.76 -28.22
N ASP A 237 -31.40 15.77 -27.38
CA ASP A 237 -31.35 15.90 -25.91
C ASP A 237 -30.30 14.99 -25.30
N LEU A 238 -29.82 15.34 -24.10
CA LEU A 238 -28.89 14.53 -23.33
C LEU A 238 -29.65 13.55 -22.44
N VAL A 239 -29.31 12.27 -22.55
CA VAL A 239 -29.94 11.19 -21.77
C VAL A 239 -29.13 10.92 -20.51
N GLY A 240 -29.78 10.84 -19.35
CA GLY A 240 -29.14 10.51 -18.06
C GLY A 240 -28.31 11.65 -17.46
N PHE A 241 -28.55 12.90 -17.88
CA PHE A 241 -27.90 14.08 -17.30
C PHE A 241 -28.76 14.65 -16.16
N PRO A 242 -28.19 15.08 -15.02
CA PRO A 242 -28.95 15.66 -13.91
C PRO A 242 -29.85 16.82 -14.35
N ALA A 243 -31.07 16.90 -13.80
CA ALA A 243 -32.04 17.96 -14.11
C ALA A 243 -31.47 19.37 -13.84
N ASP A 244 -30.63 19.50 -12.80
CA ASP A 244 -29.95 20.74 -12.40
C ASP A 244 -28.94 21.23 -13.45
N GLY A 245 -28.59 20.41 -14.45
CA GLY A 245 -27.68 20.77 -15.53
C GLY A 245 -26.21 20.82 -15.15
N GLU A 246 -25.86 20.37 -13.94
CA GLU A 246 -24.48 20.24 -13.45
C GLU A 246 -24.16 18.77 -13.12
N LEU A 247 -23.06 18.25 -13.67
CA LEU A 247 -22.55 16.91 -13.39
C LEU A 247 -21.23 17.03 -12.61
N ALA A 248 -21.20 16.52 -11.38
CA ALA A 248 -20.00 16.51 -10.54
C ALA A 248 -19.18 15.23 -10.76
N ILE A 249 -17.89 15.38 -11.03
CA ILE A 249 -16.98 14.26 -11.34
C ILE A 249 -15.66 14.45 -10.60
N GLY A 250 -15.05 13.34 -10.15
CA GLY A 250 -13.71 13.36 -9.57
C GLY A 250 -12.64 13.84 -10.56
N ARG A 251 -11.67 14.63 -10.10
CA ARG A 251 -10.56 15.15 -10.93
C ARG A 251 -9.78 14.07 -11.68
N ASP A 252 -9.60 12.92 -11.05
CA ASP A 252 -8.84 11.78 -11.58
C ASP A 252 -9.76 10.61 -11.96
N ALA A 253 -11.08 10.84 -12.00
CA ALA A 253 -12.04 9.83 -12.42
C ALA A 253 -11.95 9.58 -13.93
N PRO A 254 -12.33 8.39 -14.41
CA PRO A 254 -12.44 8.14 -15.84
C PRO A 254 -13.35 9.17 -16.51
N PRO A 255 -13.06 9.55 -17.78
CA PRO A 255 -13.86 10.50 -18.54
C PRO A 255 -15.37 10.19 -18.46
N PRO A 256 -16.24 11.19 -18.22
CA PRO A 256 -17.67 10.94 -18.25
C PRO A 256 -18.09 10.46 -19.63
N ARG A 257 -18.90 9.40 -19.62
CA ARG A 257 -19.62 8.95 -20.79
C ARG A 257 -20.90 9.77 -20.92
N VAL A 258 -21.02 10.52 -22.01
CA VAL A 258 -22.20 11.34 -22.30
C VAL A 258 -22.95 10.73 -23.48
N THR A 259 -24.27 10.60 -23.31
CA THR A 259 -25.18 10.07 -24.32
C THR A 259 -26.13 11.17 -24.78
N ALA A 260 -26.18 11.41 -26.09
CA ALA A 260 -27.09 12.34 -26.73
C ALA A 260 -28.06 11.58 -27.63
N ARG A 261 -29.37 11.81 -27.50
CA ARG A 261 -30.40 11.16 -28.30
C ARG A 261 -30.99 12.14 -29.31
N ALA A 262 -31.04 11.74 -30.57
CA ALA A 262 -31.71 12.49 -31.63
C ALA A 262 -33.16 12.00 -31.81
N TYR A 263 -34.10 12.94 -31.90
CA TYR A 263 -35.52 12.65 -32.07
C TYR A 263 -35.98 12.91 -33.50
N ARG A 264 -36.83 12.01 -34.01
CA ARG A 264 -37.42 12.11 -35.35
C ARG A 264 -38.76 12.84 -35.29
N TRP A 265 -39.55 12.63 -34.25
CA TRP A 265 -40.86 13.26 -34.10
C TRP A 265 -40.82 14.36 -33.06
N VAL A 266 -41.12 15.59 -33.47
CA VAL A 266 -41.20 16.74 -32.57
C VAL A 266 -42.52 17.48 -32.72
N ILE A 267 -43.02 17.99 -31.60
CA ILE A 267 -44.21 18.82 -31.50
C ILE A 267 -43.81 20.23 -31.04
N ALA A 268 -44.52 21.24 -31.55
CA ALA A 268 -44.25 22.63 -31.18
C ALA A 268 -44.65 22.88 -29.73
N ASP A 269 -43.71 23.39 -28.94
CA ASP A 269 -43.92 23.77 -27.56
C ASP A 269 -43.21 25.09 -27.27
N ARG A 270 -43.98 26.11 -26.91
CA ARG A 270 -43.45 27.46 -26.63
C ARG A 270 -42.73 27.56 -25.29
N THR A 271 -42.92 26.58 -24.40
CA THR A 271 -42.23 26.52 -23.11
C THR A 271 -40.83 25.94 -23.24
N ALA A 272 -40.59 25.15 -24.29
CA ALA A 272 -39.26 24.64 -24.61
C ALA A 272 -38.37 25.78 -25.15
N PRO A 273 -37.09 25.90 -24.70
CA PRO A 273 -36.17 26.93 -25.16
C PRO A 273 -35.96 26.95 -26.68
N GLU A 274 -35.99 25.75 -27.29
CA GLU A 274 -35.83 25.57 -28.74
C GLU A 274 -37.16 25.65 -29.51
N GLY A 275 -38.29 25.90 -28.83
CA GLY A 275 -39.63 25.97 -29.43
C GLY A 275 -40.23 24.63 -29.86
N TRP A 276 -39.48 23.54 -29.65
CA TRP A 276 -39.86 22.16 -30.01
C TRP A 276 -39.51 21.24 -28.85
N ARG A 277 -40.34 20.22 -28.64
CA ARG A 277 -40.05 19.11 -27.74
C ARG A 277 -40.30 17.76 -28.44
N PRO A 278 -39.73 16.66 -27.93
CA PRO A 278 -40.03 15.33 -28.43
C PRO A 278 -41.53 15.03 -28.32
N LEU A 279 -42.10 14.41 -29.36
CA LEU A 279 -43.49 13.98 -29.36
C LEU A 279 -43.65 12.77 -28.43
N VAL A 280 -44.50 12.88 -27.42
CA VAL A 280 -44.79 11.79 -26.49
C VAL A 280 -46.04 11.04 -26.90
N TRP A 281 -46.14 9.76 -26.51
CA TRP A 281 -47.30 8.93 -26.89
C TRP A 281 -48.63 9.52 -26.38
N ALA A 282 -48.62 10.19 -25.22
CA ALA A 282 -49.78 10.84 -24.64
C ALA A 282 -50.31 12.03 -25.48
N ASP A 283 -49.47 12.65 -26.31
CA ASP A 283 -49.90 13.73 -27.21
C ASP A 283 -50.79 13.21 -28.37
N LEU A 284 -50.74 11.91 -28.65
CA LEU A 284 -51.50 11.27 -29.73
C LEU A 284 -52.93 11.00 -29.28
N THR A 285 -53.81 11.97 -29.50
CA THR A 285 -55.26 11.78 -29.35
C THR A 285 -55.90 11.33 -30.66
N ASP A 286 -57.02 10.61 -30.59
CA ASP A 286 -57.79 10.17 -31.77
C ASP A 286 -58.16 11.35 -32.68
N ALA A 287 -58.50 12.50 -32.09
CA ALA A 287 -58.79 13.74 -32.82
C ALA A 287 -57.55 14.33 -33.50
N PHE A 288 -56.37 14.15 -32.90
CA PHE A 288 -55.12 14.62 -33.49
C PHE A 288 -54.67 13.72 -34.64
N VAL A 289 -54.73 12.39 -34.52
CA VAL A 289 -54.28 11.49 -35.60
C VAL A 289 -55.36 11.33 -36.69
N GLY A 290 -56.65 11.46 -36.33
CA GLY A 290 -57.79 11.19 -37.21
C GLY A 290 -58.09 9.69 -37.35
N ARG A 291 -57.49 8.87 -36.48
CA ARG A 291 -57.60 7.40 -36.39
C ARG A 291 -57.61 7.02 -34.91
N PRO A 292 -58.24 5.89 -34.53
CA PRO A 292 -58.21 5.43 -33.14
C PRO A 292 -56.77 5.06 -32.73
N VAL A 293 -56.30 5.64 -31.61
CA VAL A 293 -54.98 5.37 -31.05
C VAL A 293 -55.09 4.22 -30.03
N PRO A 294 -54.47 3.05 -30.26
CA PRO A 294 -54.59 1.93 -29.34
C PRO A 294 -53.83 2.20 -28.02
N PRO A 295 -54.37 1.80 -26.85
CA PRO A 295 -53.64 1.87 -25.60
C PRO A 295 -52.46 0.88 -25.62
N LEU A 296 -51.27 1.33 -25.20
CA LEU A 296 -50.09 0.48 -25.16
C LEU A 296 -50.13 -0.47 -23.94
N PRO A 297 -49.65 -1.73 -24.06
CA PRO A 297 -49.56 -2.65 -22.93
C PRO A 297 -48.67 -2.09 -21.79
N ALA A 298 -49.05 -2.35 -20.54
CA ALA A 298 -48.30 -1.90 -19.36
C ALA A 298 -46.84 -2.39 -19.34
N ALA A 299 -46.51 -3.52 -19.98
CA ALA A 299 -45.15 -4.02 -20.13
C ALA A 299 -44.26 -3.14 -21.03
N VAL A 300 -44.86 -2.38 -21.97
CA VAL A 300 -44.17 -1.38 -22.82
C VAL A 300 -44.15 0.00 -22.15
N LEU A 301 -45.11 0.27 -21.26
CA LEU A 301 -45.15 1.50 -20.46
C LEU A 301 -44.38 1.39 -19.13
N ALA A 302 -43.83 0.21 -18.80
CA ALA A 302 -43.05 0.00 -17.58
C ALA A 302 -41.82 0.94 -17.55
N PRO A 303 -41.54 1.60 -16.42
CA PRO A 303 -40.64 2.73 -16.37
C PRO A 303 -39.19 2.28 -16.54
N ALA A 304 -38.52 2.77 -17.58
CA ALA A 304 -37.07 2.82 -17.61
C ALA A 304 -36.62 4.12 -16.92
N ALA A 305 -36.52 4.04 -15.59
CA ALA A 305 -35.83 4.92 -14.64
C ALA A 305 -36.02 6.46 -14.65
N ASP A 306 -36.32 7.15 -15.76
CA ASP A 306 -36.51 8.61 -15.75
C ASP A 306 -37.57 9.06 -16.77
N ASP A 307 -38.47 9.89 -16.26
CA ASP A 307 -39.55 10.65 -16.90
C ASP A 307 -40.81 9.90 -17.41
N ALA A 308 -41.93 10.47 -16.98
CA ALA A 308 -43.27 10.17 -17.42
C ALA A 308 -43.40 10.37 -18.95
N GLU A 309 -44.14 9.46 -19.59
CA GLU A 309 -44.55 9.50 -21.00
C GLU A 309 -43.48 9.06 -22.02
N ARG A 310 -43.61 7.81 -22.50
CA ARG A 310 -42.73 7.22 -23.52
C ARG A 310 -42.86 7.98 -24.85
N THR A 311 -41.73 8.34 -25.47
CA THR A 311 -41.72 9.08 -26.74
C THR A 311 -42.24 8.24 -27.90
N VAL A 312 -42.86 8.90 -28.89
CA VAL A 312 -43.35 8.24 -30.12
C VAL A 312 -42.21 7.54 -30.87
N ASP A 313 -41.00 8.11 -30.85
CA ASP A 313 -39.79 7.47 -31.39
C ASP A 313 -39.46 6.13 -30.72
N ALA A 314 -39.63 6.04 -29.40
CA ALA A 314 -39.40 4.80 -28.66
C ALA A 314 -40.46 3.74 -28.95
N VAL A 315 -41.70 4.15 -29.27
CA VAL A 315 -42.80 3.24 -29.63
C VAL A 315 -42.71 2.82 -31.10
N GLU A 316 -42.43 3.75 -32.02
CA GLU A 316 -42.20 3.46 -33.45
C GLU A 316 -41.08 2.44 -33.60
N ARG A 317 -40.00 2.57 -32.84
CA ARG A 317 -38.89 1.61 -32.86
C ARG A 317 -39.30 0.18 -32.50
N LEU A 318 -40.19 0.02 -31.53
CA LEU A 318 -40.67 -1.30 -31.09
C LEU A 318 -41.68 -1.91 -32.08
N ALA A 319 -42.37 -1.07 -32.86
CA ALA A 319 -43.46 -1.44 -33.75
C ALA A 319 -43.08 -1.48 -35.24
N SER A 320 -41.99 -0.81 -35.63
CA SER A 320 -41.62 -0.64 -37.05
C SER A 320 -41.01 -1.90 -37.65
N GLU A 321 -41.35 -2.13 -38.92
CA GLU A 321 -40.81 -3.15 -39.80
C GLU A 321 -39.78 -2.48 -40.71
N GLY A 322 -38.57 -2.23 -40.21
CA GLY A 322 -37.51 -1.53 -40.96
C GLY A 322 -36.65 -2.47 -41.84
N ASP A 323 -35.97 -1.90 -42.83
CA ASP A 323 -35.07 -2.58 -43.79
C ASP A 323 -33.71 -3.05 -43.19
N GLU A 324 -33.41 -2.75 -41.93
CA GLU A 324 -32.20 -3.22 -41.25
C GLU A 324 -32.44 -4.57 -40.56
N ALA A 325 -31.49 -5.51 -40.72
CA ALA A 325 -31.57 -6.86 -40.17
C ALA A 325 -31.84 -6.84 -38.65
N PRO A 326 -33.01 -7.31 -38.18
CA PRO A 326 -33.38 -7.22 -36.77
C PRO A 326 -32.52 -8.15 -35.91
N THR A 327 -32.14 -7.69 -34.71
CA THR A 327 -31.48 -8.56 -33.73
C THR A 327 -32.47 -9.58 -33.17
N PRO A 328 -32.00 -10.72 -32.61
CA PRO A 328 -32.88 -11.74 -32.04
C PRO A 328 -33.76 -11.20 -30.90
N GLU A 329 -33.27 -10.21 -30.16
CA GLU A 329 -33.98 -9.60 -29.02
C GLU A 329 -35.10 -8.65 -29.47
N THR A 330 -34.86 -7.78 -30.45
CA THR A 330 -35.91 -6.89 -30.99
C THR A 330 -37.01 -7.69 -31.66
N THR A 331 -36.65 -8.80 -32.31
CA THR A 331 -37.62 -9.74 -32.90
C THR A 331 -38.49 -10.37 -31.82
N ARG A 332 -37.91 -10.84 -30.71
CA ARG A 332 -38.67 -11.39 -29.56
C ARG A 332 -39.60 -10.37 -28.93
N VAL A 333 -39.10 -9.17 -28.64
CA VAL A 333 -39.89 -8.09 -28.04
C VAL A 333 -41.02 -7.66 -28.97
N ARG A 334 -40.76 -7.60 -30.28
CA ARG A 334 -41.76 -7.27 -31.29
C ARG A 334 -42.83 -8.36 -31.42
N THR A 335 -42.46 -9.64 -31.43
CA THR A 335 -43.42 -10.75 -31.44
C THR A 335 -44.26 -10.74 -30.17
N ALA A 336 -43.64 -10.53 -29.00
CA ALA A 336 -44.35 -10.40 -27.72
C ALA A 336 -45.28 -9.17 -27.70
N LEU A 337 -44.85 -8.04 -28.26
CA LEU A 337 -45.67 -6.84 -28.40
C LEU A 337 -46.87 -7.10 -29.32
N ARG A 338 -46.64 -7.71 -30.48
CA ARG A 338 -47.70 -8.09 -31.43
C ARG A 338 -48.70 -9.05 -30.79
N GLU A 339 -48.24 -10.06 -30.06
CA GLU A 339 -49.09 -11.00 -29.32
C GLU A 339 -49.90 -10.29 -28.23
N GLN A 340 -49.27 -9.45 -27.40
CA GLN A 340 -49.94 -8.72 -26.32
C GLN A 340 -50.97 -7.73 -26.83
N MET A 341 -50.67 -7.00 -27.91
CA MET A 341 -51.62 -6.04 -28.47
C MET A 341 -52.77 -6.74 -29.20
N ASN A 342 -52.50 -7.82 -29.93
CA ASN A 342 -53.55 -8.59 -30.59
C ASN A 342 -54.45 -9.34 -29.59
N ALA A 343 -53.93 -9.67 -28.40
CA ALA A 343 -54.72 -10.20 -27.29
C ALA A 343 -55.66 -9.15 -26.66
N GLN A 344 -55.29 -7.87 -26.66
CA GLN A 344 -56.14 -6.77 -26.17
C GLN A 344 -57.15 -6.31 -27.23
N SER A 345 -56.81 -6.38 -28.52
CA SER A 345 -57.69 -6.03 -29.63
C SER A 345 -57.29 -6.79 -30.90
N PRO A 346 -58.19 -7.49 -31.62
CA PRO A 346 -57.85 -8.39 -32.74
C PRO A 346 -57.06 -7.78 -33.91
N GLN A 347 -56.96 -6.45 -33.99
CA GLN A 347 -56.19 -5.68 -34.98
C GLN A 347 -55.32 -4.58 -34.35
N GLY A 348 -55.04 -4.65 -33.05
CA GLY A 348 -54.35 -3.57 -32.32
C GLY A 348 -52.97 -3.22 -32.91
N TYR A 349 -52.24 -4.21 -33.42
CA TYR A 349 -50.93 -3.99 -34.04
C TYR A 349 -51.02 -3.30 -35.41
N GLU A 350 -52.02 -3.64 -36.23
CA GLU A 350 -52.25 -2.98 -37.51
C GLU A 350 -52.72 -1.52 -37.30
N GLN A 351 -53.59 -1.29 -36.31
CA GLN A 351 -54.02 0.06 -35.92
C GLN A 351 -52.83 0.93 -35.49
N LEU A 352 -51.86 0.36 -34.76
CA LEU A 352 -50.64 1.06 -34.37
C LEU A 352 -49.79 1.44 -35.59
N GLN A 353 -49.65 0.56 -36.58
CA GLN A 353 -48.95 0.87 -37.84
C GLN A 353 -49.69 1.95 -38.65
N GLU A 354 -51.03 1.90 -38.69
CA GLU A 354 -51.85 2.93 -39.31
C GLU A 354 -51.69 4.30 -38.64
N VAL A 355 -51.55 4.35 -37.31
CA VAL A 355 -51.26 5.59 -36.57
C VAL A 355 -49.95 6.21 -37.04
N PHE A 356 -48.87 5.45 -37.17
CA PHE A 356 -47.59 5.98 -37.67
C PHE A 356 -47.68 6.46 -39.12
N ARG A 357 -48.41 5.73 -39.98
CA ARG A 357 -48.65 6.14 -41.37
C ARG A 357 -49.46 7.45 -41.44
N ALA A 358 -50.54 7.54 -40.67
CA ALA A 358 -51.37 8.75 -40.59
C ALA A 358 -50.58 9.93 -40.01
N LEU A 359 -49.73 9.69 -39.01
CA LEU A 359 -48.84 10.69 -38.42
C LEU A 359 -47.82 11.20 -39.45
N ALA A 360 -47.22 10.31 -40.26
CA ALA A 360 -46.32 10.68 -41.35
C ALA A 360 -47.01 11.51 -42.43
N GLU A 361 -48.17 11.05 -42.90
CA GLU A 361 -48.97 11.81 -43.88
C GLU A 361 -49.37 13.19 -43.35
N LYS A 362 -49.67 13.29 -42.05
CA LYS A 362 -50.00 14.56 -41.40
C LYS A 362 -48.78 15.46 -41.26
N ALA A 363 -47.63 14.94 -40.87
CA ALA A 363 -46.37 15.70 -40.79
C ALA A 363 -45.88 16.21 -42.15
N ASP A 364 -46.18 15.50 -43.25
CA ASP A 364 -45.84 15.91 -44.61
C ASP A 364 -46.76 17.02 -45.16
N ARG A 365 -47.86 17.36 -44.47
CA ARG A 365 -48.74 18.48 -44.85
C ARG A 365 -48.04 19.83 -44.59
N PRO A 366 -48.01 20.75 -45.57
CA PRO A 366 -47.31 22.03 -45.41
C PRO A 366 -47.85 22.90 -44.27
N SER A 367 -49.14 22.79 -43.98
CA SER A 367 -49.80 23.52 -42.88
C SER A 367 -49.36 23.06 -41.49
N MET A 368 -48.87 21.83 -41.34
CA MET A 368 -48.42 21.28 -40.05
C MET A 368 -46.99 21.69 -39.70
N GLY A 369 -46.27 22.39 -40.58
CA GLY A 369 -44.87 22.76 -40.37
C GLY A 369 -44.60 23.65 -39.14
N ARG A 370 -45.63 24.20 -38.49
CA ARG A 370 -45.55 24.96 -37.23
C ARG A 370 -46.06 24.20 -35.99
N THR A 371 -46.57 22.98 -36.15
CA THR A 371 -47.21 22.21 -35.08
C THR A 371 -46.58 20.82 -34.90
N LEU A 372 -46.40 20.07 -36.00
CA LEU A 372 -45.81 18.72 -36.00
C LEU A 372 -44.76 18.63 -37.10
N ARG A 373 -43.57 18.10 -36.77
CA ARG A 373 -42.50 17.91 -37.76
C ARG A 373 -41.88 16.53 -37.62
N ARG A 374 -41.55 15.97 -38.79
CA ARG A 374 -40.66 14.82 -38.93
C ARG A 374 -39.27 15.34 -39.29
N LEU A 375 -38.32 15.18 -38.37
CA LEU A 375 -36.93 15.62 -38.50
C LEU A 375 -36.04 14.50 -39.07
N GLU A 376 -34.89 14.90 -39.58
CA GLU A 376 -33.85 13.98 -40.04
C GLU A 376 -32.92 13.65 -38.86
N ILE A 377 -32.54 12.38 -38.74
CA ILE A 377 -31.56 11.94 -37.74
C ILE A 377 -30.17 12.34 -38.26
N PRO A 378 -29.38 13.11 -37.51
CA PRO A 378 -28.05 13.54 -37.95
C PRO A 378 -27.13 12.33 -38.11
N THR A 379 -26.30 12.31 -39.16
CA THR A 379 -25.32 11.24 -39.39
C THR A 379 -24.11 11.33 -38.46
N GLU A 380 -23.78 12.54 -38.01
CA GLU A 380 -22.67 12.82 -37.11
C GLU A 380 -23.11 13.80 -36.02
N VAL A 381 -22.76 13.47 -34.78
CA VAL A 381 -22.98 14.32 -33.61
C VAL A 381 -21.64 14.59 -32.96
N THR A 382 -21.36 15.86 -32.70
CA THR A 382 -20.11 16.33 -32.11
C THR A 382 -20.38 17.04 -30.79
N TYR A 383 -19.43 17.03 -29.87
CA TYR A 383 -19.49 17.86 -28.68
C TYR A 383 -18.37 18.89 -28.69
N LYS A 384 -18.63 20.05 -28.08
CA LYS A 384 -17.64 21.09 -27.84
C LYS A 384 -17.73 21.52 -26.39
N PHE A 385 -16.60 21.55 -25.68
CA PHE A 385 -16.51 22.07 -24.33
C PHE A 385 -15.59 23.29 -24.24
N THR A 386 -15.90 24.19 -23.32
CA THR A 386 -15.21 25.45 -23.07
C THR A 386 -15.10 25.67 -21.56
N GLY A 387 -13.87 25.68 -21.05
CA GLY A 387 -13.49 26.08 -19.70
C GLY A 387 -12.79 27.45 -19.70
N ARG A 388 -12.16 27.83 -18.58
CA ARG A 388 -11.42 29.11 -18.47
C ARG A 388 -10.11 29.10 -19.25
N ARG A 389 -9.44 27.95 -19.34
CA ARG A 389 -8.12 27.78 -19.99
C ARG A 389 -8.12 26.67 -21.04
N THR A 390 -9.10 25.78 -21.01
CA THR A 390 -9.18 24.61 -21.88
C THR A 390 -10.41 24.67 -22.78
N THR A 391 -10.23 24.34 -24.05
CA THR A 391 -11.33 24.15 -25.01
C THR A 391 -11.05 22.88 -25.78
N GLY A 392 -12.09 22.08 -26.03
CA GLY A 392 -11.95 20.85 -26.79
C GLY A 392 -13.20 20.52 -27.58
N THR A 393 -13.03 19.67 -28.57
CA THR A 393 -14.09 19.15 -29.42
C THR A 393 -13.89 17.66 -29.63
N GLY A 394 -14.97 16.90 -29.72
CA GLY A 394 -14.92 15.47 -30.04
C GLY A 394 -16.18 15.02 -30.76
N THR A 395 -16.15 13.79 -31.27
CA THR A 395 -17.29 13.15 -31.94
C THR A 395 -17.95 12.17 -30.96
N LEU A 396 -19.28 12.07 -31.03
CA LEU A 396 -20.04 11.04 -30.33
C LEU A 396 -20.33 9.92 -31.33
N ASN A 397 -20.02 8.69 -30.95
CA ASN A 397 -20.19 7.55 -31.83
C ASN A 397 -21.66 7.18 -31.90
N PRO A 398 -22.21 6.91 -33.10
CA PRO A 398 -23.57 6.43 -33.24
C PRO A 398 -23.70 5.08 -32.54
N GLN A 399 -24.69 4.98 -31.66
CA GLN A 399 -25.12 3.79 -30.98
C GLN A 399 -26.51 3.41 -31.51
N GLN A 400 -27.00 2.24 -31.10
CA GLN A 400 -28.40 1.85 -31.33
C GLN A 400 -29.35 2.91 -30.74
N ASN A 401 -30.59 2.97 -31.23
CA ASN A 401 -31.66 3.84 -30.71
C ASN A 401 -31.55 5.35 -31.03
N ASN A 402 -30.85 5.75 -32.10
CA ASN A 402 -30.58 7.16 -32.42
C ASN A 402 -29.83 7.88 -31.28
N GLU A 403 -29.09 7.12 -30.48
CA GLU A 403 -28.24 7.62 -29.41
C GLU A 403 -26.81 7.73 -29.93
N PHE A 404 -26.13 8.77 -29.49
CA PHE A 404 -24.74 9.03 -29.80
C PHE A 404 -23.99 9.12 -28.50
N THR A 405 -23.01 8.26 -28.33
CA THR A 405 -22.32 8.11 -27.06
C THR A 405 -20.83 8.31 -27.24
N GLY A 406 -20.22 9.04 -26.32
CA GLY A 406 -18.79 9.30 -26.35
C GLY A 406 -18.28 9.72 -24.98
N GLU A 407 -16.97 9.59 -24.82
CA GLU A 407 -16.27 9.98 -23.60
C GLU A 407 -15.71 11.40 -23.77
N ILE A 408 -15.97 12.26 -22.78
CA ILE A 408 -15.42 13.62 -22.74
C ILE A 408 -14.08 13.59 -22.04
N GLY A 409 -13.02 13.36 -22.80
CA GLY A 409 -11.64 13.33 -22.31
C GLY A 409 -11.03 14.72 -22.10
N GLY A 410 -9.96 14.79 -21.31
CA GLY A 410 -9.11 15.98 -21.20
C GLY A 410 -9.64 17.09 -20.28
N LEU A 411 -10.58 16.78 -19.39
CA LEU A 411 -11.14 17.72 -18.42
C LEU A 411 -10.11 18.02 -17.31
N LYS A 412 -9.64 19.27 -17.22
CA LYS A 412 -8.67 19.72 -16.19
C LYS A 412 -9.24 20.74 -15.22
N GLU A 413 -10.43 21.26 -15.52
CA GLU A 413 -11.13 22.30 -14.78
C GLU A 413 -12.64 22.14 -15.03
N ASP A 414 -13.45 22.96 -14.37
CA ASP A 414 -14.87 23.05 -14.64
C ASP A 414 -15.10 23.54 -16.07
N VAL A 415 -15.90 22.78 -16.83
CA VAL A 415 -16.20 23.10 -18.24
C VAL A 415 -17.69 23.16 -18.49
N ALA A 416 -18.09 24.05 -19.40
CA ALA A 416 -19.41 24.00 -20.03
C ALA A 416 -19.28 23.29 -21.38
N PHE A 417 -20.19 22.38 -21.71
CA PHE A 417 -20.21 21.70 -22.99
C PHE A 417 -21.57 21.77 -23.68
N VAL A 418 -21.53 21.74 -25.01
CA VAL A 418 -22.69 21.70 -25.91
C VAL A 418 -22.52 20.54 -26.89
N VAL A 419 -23.63 19.96 -27.30
CA VAL A 419 -23.68 18.93 -28.34
C VAL A 419 -24.26 19.54 -29.62
N ARG A 420 -23.61 19.28 -30.75
CA ARG A 420 -23.99 19.77 -32.07
C ARG A 420 -24.23 18.61 -33.02
N GLY A 421 -25.38 18.63 -33.69
CA GLY A 421 -25.67 17.72 -34.80
C GLY A 421 -26.45 18.44 -35.90
N SER A 422 -25.98 18.34 -37.14
CA SER A 422 -26.51 19.13 -38.27
C SER A 422 -26.51 20.65 -37.95
N ASP A 423 -27.67 21.29 -37.94
CA ASP A 423 -27.89 22.71 -37.59
C ASP A 423 -28.40 22.92 -36.14
N PHE A 424 -28.43 21.86 -35.33
CA PHE A 424 -28.86 21.89 -33.93
C PHE A 424 -27.67 21.97 -32.98
N VAL A 425 -27.80 22.81 -31.95
CA VAL A 425 -26.87 22.95 -30.83
C VAL A 425 -27.69 22.85 -29.55
N SER A 426 -27.32 21.94 -28.65
CA SER A 426 -28.01 21.76 -27.37
C SER A 426 -27.74 22.91 -26.41
N ALA A 427 -28.57 23.03 -25.38
CA ALA A 427 -28.29 23.89 -24.23
C ALA A 427 -26.94 23.52 -23.58
N ALA A 428 -26.22 24.52 -23.09
CA ALA A 428 -24.94 24.32 -22.41
C ALA A 428 -25.13 23.63 -21.06
N ARG A 429 -24.43 22.51 -20.85
CA ARG A 429 -24.38 21.79 -19.57
C ARG A 429 -23.02 21.93 -18.91
N ARG A 430 -22.95 21.86 -17.59
CA ARG A 430 -21.70 22.03 -16.83
C ARG A 430 -21.21 20.72 -16.25
N ILE A 431 -19.90 20.51 -16.33
CA ILE A 431 -19.20 19.43 -15.64
C ILE A 431 -18.28 20.08 -14.60
N ARG A 432 -18.52 19.78 -13.33
CA ARG A 432 -17.75 20.28 -12.19
C ARG A 432 -16.73 19.24 -11.75
N LEU A 433 -15.47 19.64 -11.68
CA LEU A 433 -14.36 18.76 -11.33
C LEU A 433 -14.03 18.88 -9.84
N ILE A 434 -14.35 17.85 -9.08
CA ILE A 434 -14.19 17.81 -7.63
C ILE A 434 -12.92 17.02 -7.28
N PRO A 435 -12.00 17.56 -6.47
CA PRO A 435 -10.84 16.80 -6.03
C PRO A 435 -11.27 15.59 -5.18
N PRO A 436 -10.53 14.46 -5.25
CA PRO A 436 -10.78 13.34 -4.36
C PRO A 436 -10.51 13.72 -2.89
N PRO A 437 -11.24 13.15 -1.92
CA PRO A 437 -11.00 13.43 -0.51
C PRO A 437 -9.60 12.99 -0.10
N THR A 438 -8.92 13.81 0.71
CA THR A 438 -7.58 13.53 1.21
C THR A 438 -7.54 13.42 2.73
N LEU A 439 -6.53 12.71 3.24
CA LEU A 439 -6.27 12.59 4.67
C LEU A 439 -5.19 13.60 5.07
N LYS A 440 -5.37 14.29 6.19
CA LYS A 440 -4.37 15.17 6.79
C LYS A 440 -3.40 14.41 7.67
N ARG A 441 -3.93 13.46 8.44
CA ARG A 441 -3.18 12.70 9.43
C ARG A 441 -3.68 11.27 9.50
N LEU A 442 -2.74 10.35 9.69
CA LEU A 442 -3.01 8.95 9.96
C LEU A 442 -2.19 8.58 11.20
N ALA A 443 -2.85 8.45 12.34
CA ALA A 443 -2.24 8.11 13.61
C ALA A 443 -2.41 6.60 13.90
N LEU A 444 -1.39 6.03 14.52
CA LEU A 444 -1.35 4.66 15.01
C LEU A 444 -1.22 4.70 16.53
N ASP A 445 -2.27 4.22 17.22
CA ASP A 445 -2.24 3.93 18.65
C ASP A 445 -2.02 2.44 18.83
N GLN A 446 -0.93 2.02 19.47
CA GLN A 446 -0.60 0.61 19.67
C GLN A 446 -0.28 0.26 21.13
N ALA A 447 -0.62 -0.96 21.52
CA ALA A 447 -0.27 -1.56 22.80
C ALA A 447 0.39 -2.92 22.56
N GLU A 448 1.66 -3.02 22.93
CA GLU A 448 2.51 -4.19 22.67
C GLU A 448 2.55 -5.12 23.89
N PRO A 449 2.83 -6.43 23.72
CA PRO A 449 3.02 -7.34 24.85
C PRO A 449 4.05 -6.85 25.87
N ALA A 450 3.72 -6.94 27.16
CA ALA A 450 4.54 -6.40 28.24
C ALA A 450 5.89 -7.12 28.41
N TYR A 451 5.94 -8.41 28.05
CA TYR A 451 7.16 -9.22 28.16
C TYR A 451 8.32 -8.70 27.29
N LEU A 452 8.01 -7.97 26.21
CA LEU A 452 9.01 -7.35 25.32
C LEU A 452 9.78 -6.20 25.99
N HIS A 453 9.21 -5.59 27.04
CA HIS A 453 9.65 -4.31 27.58
C HIS A 453 10.11 -4.35 29.03
N HIS A 454 9.65 -5.33 29.81
CA HIS A 454 9.79 -5.30 31.27
C HIS A 454 10.26 -6.64 31.86
N ALA A 455 10.98 -6.54 32.97
CA ALA A 455 11.27 -7.67 33.85
C ALA A 455 10.02 -8.02 34.67
N PRO A 456 9.91 -9.27 35.17
CA PRO A 456 8.83 -9.63 36.08
C PRO A 456 8.88 -8.80 37.38
N PRO A 457 7.72 -8.53 38.01
CA PRO A 457 7.64 -7.84 39.29
C PRO A 457 8.47 -8.51 40.38
N GLN A 458 8.89 -7.75 41.39
CA GLN A 458 9.70 -8.29 42.48
C GLN A 458 9.00 -9.45 43.21
N GLY A 459 9.65 -10.62 43.27
CA GLY A 459 9.12 -11.82 43.93
C GLY A 459 8.19 -12.69 43.07
N GLU A 460 7.86 -12.27 41.84
CA GLU A 460 7.05 -13.03 40.89
C GLU A 460 7.91 -13.56 39.72
N GLY A 461 7.45 -14.63 39.05
CA GLY A 461 8.10 -15.20 37.86
C GLY A 461 7.63 -14.53 36.56
N TYR A 462 8.22 -14.92 35.41
CA TYR A 462 7.84 -14.38 34.09
C TYR A 462 6.36 -14.61 33.74
N GLY A 463 5.70 -15.61 34.32
CA GLY A 463 4.25 -15.84 34.18
C GLY A 463 3.36 -14.65 34.59
N ALA A 464 3.86 -13.71 35.40
CA ALA A 464 3.12 -12.51 35.77
C ALA A 464 2.90 -11.52 34.60
N LEU A 465 3.66 -11.68 33.51
CA LEU A 465 3.61 -10.82 32.33
C LEU A 465 2.60 -11.31 31.27
N GLU A 466 2.04 -12.52 31.46
CA GLU A 466 1.12 -13.16 30.52
C GLU A 466 -0.13 -12.29 30.27
N GLY A 467 -0.42 -12.03 29.00
CA GLY A 467 -1.60 -11.27 28.55
C GLY A 467 -1.61 -9.78 28.92
N ARG A 468 -0.52 -9.23 29.45
CA ARG A 468 -0.42 -7.80 29.80
C ARG A 468 0.14 -7.01 28.61
N LEU A 469 -0.39 -5.81 28.38
CA LEU A 469 0.01 -4.92 27.28
C LEU A 469 0.60 -3.61 27.80
N GLN A 470 1.67 -3.14 27.16
CA GLN A 470 2.32 -1.85 27.35
C GLN A 470 1.84 -0.87 26.27
N LYS A 471 1.27 0.27 26.67
CA LYS A 471 0.92 1.33 25.72
C LYS A 471 2.17 2.01 25.17
N VAL A 472 2.24 2.16 23.84
CA VAL A 472 3.28 2.89 23.14
C VAL A 472 2.75 4.27 22.77
N ALA A 473 3.64 5.27 22.67
CA ALA A 473 3.25 6.59 22.21
C ALA A 473 2.64 6.55 20.80
N ALA A 474 1.59 7.34 20.57
CA ALA A 474 0.93 7.45 19.28
C ALA A 474 1.93 7.88 18.19
N LYS A 475 1.90 7.20 17.05
CA LYS A 475 2.82 7.44 15.93
C LYS A 475 2.06 7.88 14.69
N ASP A 476 2.47 8.98 14.10
CA ASP A 476 1.93 9.39 12.81
C ASP A 476 2.58 8.56 11.69
N LEU A 477 1.75 7.90 10.89
CA LEU A 477 2.17 7.09 9.75
C LEU A 477 2.31 7.95 8.50
N SER A 478 3.28 7.60 7.65
CA SER A 478 3.46 8.31 6.39
C SER A 478 2.25 8.14 5.47
N LEU A 479 1.78 9.27 4.94
CA LEU A 479 0.76 9.35 3.91
C LEU A 479 1.36 9.35 2.49
N THR A 480 2.70 9.28 2.35
CA THR A 480 3.38 9.30 1.04
C THR A 480 3.18 7.98 0.28
N GLY A 481 2.66 8.06 -0.95
CA GLY A 481 2.41 6.89 -1.82
C GLY A 481 1.03 6.25 -1.60
N ASP A 482 0.73 5.23 -2.41
CA ASP A 482 -0.59 4.57 -2.47
C ASP A 482 -0.76 3.46 -1.40
N ARG A 483 0.35 3.01 -0.81
CA ARG A 483 0.40 1.94 0.19
C ARG A 483 1.11 2.40 1.46
N THR A 484 0.43 2.31 2.59
CA THR A 484 1.05 2.52 3.91
C THR A 484 1.52 1.18 4.46
N VAL A 485 2.81 1.07 4.77
CA VAL A 485 3.44 -0.15 5.33
C VAL A 485 4.05 0.19 6.69
N PHE A 486 3.76 -0.61 7.71
CA PHE A 486 4.38 -0.51 9.02
C PHE A 486 4.51 -1.88 9.68
N VAL A 487 5.46 -2.01 10.61
CA VAL A 487 5.81 -3.25 11.28
C VAL A 487 5.38 -3.19 12.75
N VAL A 488 4.77 -4.25 13.25
CA VAL A 488 4.35 -4.38 14.65
C VAL A 488 4.71 -5.77 15.20
N PRO A 489 5.06 -5.90 16.49
CA PRO A 489 5.27 -7.20 17.11
C PRO A 489 4.00 -8.07 17.12
N ALA A 490 4.16 -9.39 17.11
CA ALA A 490 3.03 -10.32 17.30
C ALA A 490 2.32 -10.09 18.65
N GLY A 491 0.99 -10.24 18.68
CA GLY A 491 0.18 -10.04 19.89
C GLY A 491 -0.16 -8.57 20.20
N THR A 492 0.23 -7.63 19.34
CA THR A 492 -0.04 -6.19 19.52
C THR A 492 -1.51 -5.87 19.25
N GLU A 493 -2.11 -5.06 20.13
CA GLU A 493 -3.38 -4.39 19.86
C GLU A 493 -3.13 -3.03 19.20
N LEU A 494 -3.90 -2.69 18.17
CA LEU A 494 -3.74 -1.41 17.50
C LEU A 494 -5.07 -0.74 17.15
N THR A 495 -5.05 0.59 17.07
CA THR A 495 -6.13 1.41 16.53
C THR A 495 -5.55 2.39 15.52
N LEU A 496 -5.99 2.27 14.27
CA LEU A 496 -5.69 3.23 13.22
C LEU A 496 -6.73 4.34 13.26
N ILE A 497 -6.28 5.58 13.33
CA ILE A 497 -7.13 6.78 13.35
C ILE A 497 -6.75 7.63 12.15
N ALA A 498 -7.67 7.77 11.19
CA ALA A 498 -7.49 8.58 9.99
C ALA A 498 -8.32 9.85 10.11
N GLU A 499 -7.69 11.01 9.91
CA GLU A 499 -8.32 12.32 9.94
C GLU A 499 -8.37 12.93 8.54
N ALA A 500 -9.57 13.36 8.13
CA ALA A 500 -9.81 14.03 6.86
C ALA A 500 -9.12 15.40 6.80
N TYR A 501 -8.88 15.89 5.58
CA TYR A 501 -8.22 17.18 5.39
C TYR A 501 -9.06 18.35 5.93
N THR A 502 -8.47 19.12 6.84
CA THR A 502 -9.04 20.35 7.40
C THR A 502 -8.13 21.51 7.01
N ALA A 503 -8.73 22.56 6.43
CA ALA A 503 -8.00 23.78 6.07
C ALA A 503 -7.42 24.47 7.31
N ASP A 504 -6.46 25.38 7.12
CA ASP A 504 -5.74 26.06 8.22
C ASP A 504 -6.65 26.83 9.19
N ASN A 505 -7.86 27.16 8.76
CA ASN A 505 -8.91 27.79 9.56
C ASN A 505 -9.75 26.80 10.40
N GLY A 506 -9.41 25.51 10.39
CA GLY A 506 -10.11 24.45 11.12
C GLY A 506 -11.46 24.03 10.52
N THR A 507 -11.85 24.56 9.36
CA THR A 507 -13.12 24.20 8.71
C THR A 507 -12.96 22.96 7.82
N LEU A 508 -13.89 22.02 7.94
CA LEU A 508 -13.97 20.83 7.09
C LEU A 508 -14.76 21.18 5.83
N SER A 509 -14.12 21.10 4.67
CA SER A 509 -14.78 21.35 3.38
C SER A 509 -15.76 20.23 3.05
N ASP A 510 -16.86 20.55 2.37
CA ASP A 510 -17.81 19.57 1.82
C ASP A 510 -17.11 18.56 0.86
N THR A 511 -15.97 18.94 0.28
CA THR A 511 -15.14 18.07 -0.59
C THR A 511 -14.39 16.99 0.16
N ASP A 512 -13.99 17.25 1.41
CA ASP A 512 -13.17 16.37 2.23
C ASP A 512 -13.97 15.65 3.32
N ARG A 513 -15.20 16.11 3.58
CA ARG A 513 -16.13 15.46 4.50
C ARG A 513 -16.51 14.07 4.02
N LEU A 514 -16.20 13.06 4.85
CA LEU A 514 -16.47 11.66 4.56
C LEU A 514 -17.93 11.31 4.87
N VAL A 515 -18.60 10.66 3.90
CA VAL A 515 -19.98 10.17 4.04
C VAL A 515 -20.01 8.65 4.26
N SER A 516 -19.08 7.93 3.65
CA SER A 516 -18.92 6.49 3.85
C SER A 516 -17.45 6.09 3.79
N ALA A 517 -17.09 5.08 4.59
CA ALA A 517 -15.80 4.43 4.53
C ALA A 517 -16.00 2.92 4.74
N TYR A 518 -15.34 2.11 3.93
CA TYR A 518 -15.37 0.65 4.06
C TYR A 518 -14.00 0.05 3.78
N ALA A 519 -13.69 -1.05 4.49
CA ALA A 519 -12.49 -1.83 4.32
C ALA A 519 -12.77 -3.09 3.48
N VAL A 520 -11.87 -3.37 2.55
CA VAL A 520 -11.83 -4.58 1.74
C VAL A 520 -10.61 -5.39 2.20
N PRO A 521 -10.79 -6.43 3.02
CA PRO A 521 -9.70 -7.31 3.43
C PRO A 521 -9.15 -8.06 2.21
N VAL A 522 -7.83 -8.20 2.12
CA VAL A 522 -7.13 -8.93 1.04
C VAL A 522 -6.47 -10.19 1.60
N THR A 523 -5.68 -10.04 2.67
CA THR A 523 -5.01 -11.14 3.37
C THR A 523 -5.06 -10.91 4.89
N GLY A 524 -5.02 -12.01 5.65
CA GLY A 524 -5.02 -11.96 7.12
C GLY A 524 -6.41 -11.74 7.74
N ARG A 525 -6.44 -11.79 9.08
CA ARG A 525 -7.65 -11.60 9.88
C ARG A 525 -7.93 -10.11 10.10
N PHE A 526 -9.10 -9.66 9.69
CA PHE A 526 -9.56 -8.28 9.79
C PHE A 526 -10.76 -8.20 10.73
N PRO A 527 -10.85 -7.22 11.63
CA PRO A 527 -11.97 -7.09 12.55
C PRO A 527 -13.32 -6.96 11.82
N GLY A 528 -14.30 -7.78 12.21
CA GLY A 528 -15.67 -7.71 11.67
C GLY A 528 -15.92 -8.47 10.37
N THR A 529 -14.94 -9.22 9.85
CA THR A 529 -15.14 -10.12 8.70
C THR A 529 -15.56 -11.52 9.17
N VAL A 530 -16.47 -12.13 8.42
CA VAL A 530 -16.79 -13.56 8.58
C VAL A 530 -15.86 -14.36 7.66
N TYR A 531 -15.11 -15.29 8.24
CA TYR A 531 -14.22 -16.19 7.53
C TYR A 531 -14.89 -17.54 7.29
N ASP A 532 -14.64 -18.15 6.12
CA ASP A 532 -14.98 -19.55 5.88
C ASP A 532 -13.96 -20.50 6.55
N ASP A 533 -14.24 -21.82 6.55
CA ASP A 533 -13.36 -22.85 7.12
C ASP A 533 -11.97 -22.91 6.45
N THR A 534 -11.79 -22.24 5.30
CA THR A 534 -10.52 -22.13 4.56
C THR A 534 -9.78 -20.82 4.81
N GLY A 535 -10.30 -19.95 5.69
CA GLY A 535 -9.70 -18.66 6.04
C GLY A 535 -9.90 -17.56 4.99
N LYS A 536 -10.82 -17.74 4.03
CA LYS A 536 -11.17 -16.69 3.06
C LYS A 536 -12.36 -15.87 3.57
N PRO A 537 -12.35 -14.53 3.39
CA PRO A 537 -13.45 -13.68 3.81
C PRO A 537 -14.70 -13.95 2.95
N THR A 538 -15.81 -14.30 3.59
CA THR A 538 -17.08 -14.63 2.93
C THR A 538 -17.92 -13.38 2.64
N GLN A 539 -17.64 -12.26 3.31
CA GLN A 539 -18.30 -10.96 3.12
C GLN A 539 -17.33 -9.93 2.54
N ALA A 540 -17.76 -9.25 1.49
CA ALA A 540 -17.17 -8.02 0.97
C ALA A 540 -18.22 -6.91 1.08
N PRO A 541 -17.87 -5.64 1.25
CA PRO A 541 -16.89 -4.94 2.12
C PRO A 541 -17.34 -4.72 3.58
N VAL A 542 -16.40 -4.42 4.50
CA VAL A 542 -16.67 -4.13 5.93
C VAL A 542 -16.86 -2.62 6.16
N PRO A 543 -18.02 -2.15 6.67
CA PRO A 543 -18.21 -0.73 6.96
C PRO A 543 -17.35 -0.28 8.14
N LEU A 544 -16.69 0.89 8.01
CA LEU A 544 -15.89 1.48 9.08
C LEU A 544 -16.70 2.54 9.84
N ALA A 545 -16.43 2.66 11.15
CA ALA A 545 -17.04 3.71 11.96
C ALA A 545 -16.45 5.08 11.58
N LEU A 546 -17.32 6.03 11.24
CA LEU A 546 -16.95 7.41 10.95
C LEU A 546 -16.95 8.25 12.24
N ALA A 547 -16.00 9.16 12.35
CA ALA A 547 -15.97 10.16 13.41
C ALA A 547 -17.15 11.13 13.28
N ALA A 548 -17.56 11.76 14.39
CA ALA A 548 -18.60 12.79 14.39
C ALA A 548 -18.32 13.84 13.29
N ASP A 549 -19.38 14.24 12.58
CA ASP A 549 -19.34 15.16 11.45
C ASP A 549 -18.60 14.69 10.18
N GLY A 550 -18.11 13.44 10.10
CA GLY A 550 -17.42 12.92 8.91
C GLY A 550 -15.95 13.37 8.82
N ALA A 551 -15.35 13.73 9.96
CA ALA A 551 -13.99 14.22 10.08
C ALA A 551 -12.90 13.12 9.97
N GLY A 552 -13.28 11.86 9.85
CA GLY A 552 -12.32 10.75 9.83
C GLY A 552 -12.97 9.38 10.00
N PHE A 553 -12.14 8.33 10.04
CA PHE A 553 -12.55 6.96 10.35
C PHE A 553 -11.52 6.28 11.26
N SER A 554 -11.95 5.25 12.00
CA SER A 554 -11.05 4.47 12.85
C SER A 554 -11.22 2.97 12.65
N VAL A 555 -10.12 2.22 12.73
CA VAL A 555 -10.09 0.75 12.66
C VAL A 555 -9.37 0.21 13.89
N ALA A 556 -10.03 -0.60 14.71
CA ALA A 556 -9.46 -1.16 15.92
C ALA A 556 -9.27 -2.68 15.79
N PHE A 557 -8.02 -3.15 15.94
CA PHE A 557 -7.66 -4.56 16.09
C PHE A 557 -7.45 -4.82 17.58
N LYS A 558 -8.54 -5.18 18.27
CA LYS A 558 -8.58 -5.45 19.72
C LYS A 558 -9.33 -6.74 19.99
N GLU A 559 -9.06 -7.33 21.14
CA GLU A 559 -9.89 -8.42 21.63
C GLU A 559 -11.27 -7.89 22.04
N THR A 560 -12.34 -8.48 21.51
CA THR A 560 -13.71 -7.97 21.71
C THR A 560 -14.37 -8.45 23.01
N VAL A 561 -13.82 -9.47 23.66
CA VAL A 561 -14.36 -10.08 24.89
C VAL A 561 -13.22 -10.45 25.83
N PRO A 562 -13.18 -9.95 27.08
CA PRO A 562 -12.20 -10.41 28.08
C PRO A 562 -12.47 -11.88 28.43
N LEU A 563 -11.56 -12.80 28.10
CA LEU A 563 -11.73 -14.22 28.39
C LEU A 563 -11.22 -14.59 29.80
N PRO A 564 -11.85 -15.57 30.47
CA PRO A 564 -11.37 -16.08 31.75
C PRO A 564 -10.01 -16.78 31.57
N ALA A 565 -9.12 -16.65 32.57
CA ALA A 565 -7.78 -17.24 32.55
C ALA A 565 -7.82 -18.74 32.23
N LYS A 566 -6.90 -19.20 31.38
CA LYS A 566 -6.78 -20.62 31.01
C LYS A 566 -6.53 -21.44 32.28
N PRO A 567 -7.27 -22.54 32.52
CA PRO A 567 -7.03 -23.37 33.70
C PRO A 567 -5.60 -23.93 33.66
N ALA A 568 -4.94 -23.97 34.82
CA ALA A 568 -3.56 -24.44 34.93
C ALA A 568 -3.36 -25.82 34.27
N PRO A 569 -2.19 -26.07 33.65
CA PRO A 569 -1.90 -27.37 33.05
C PRO A 569 -2.03 -28.47 34.12
N GLY A 570 -2.95 -29.41 33.91
CA GLY A 570 -3.30 -30.47 34.88
C GLY A 570 -4.75 -30.44 35.39
N ALA A 571 -5.57 -29.47 35.00
CA ALA A 571 -7.01 -29.54 35.26
C ALA A 571 -7.61 -30.77 34.56
N GLY A 572 -8.35 -31.61 35.30
CA GLY A 572 -8.93 -32.86 34.79
C GLY A 572 -9.84 -32.67 33.56
N PHE A 573 -10.47 -33.74 33.07
CA PHE A 573 -11.22 -33.75 31.79
C PHE A 573 -12.17 -32.54 31.59
N ALA A 574 -12.81 -32.03 32.66
CA ALA A 574 -13.64 -30.82 32.62
C ALA A 574 -12.85 -29.52 32.33
N GLY A 575 -11.63 -29.39 32.86
CA GLY A 575 -10.73 -28.25 32.59
C GLY A 575 -10.10 -28.30 31.20
N ALA A 576 -9.81 -29.49 30.66
CA ALA A 576 -9.39 -29.64 29.27
C ALA A 576 -10.53 -29.30 28.29
N ALA A 577 -11.76 -29.72 28.58
CA ALA A 577 -12.94 -29.35 27.80
C ALA A 577 -13.21 -27.83 27.86
N PHE A 578 -13.08 -27.21 29.04
CA PHE A 578 -13.18 -25.76 29.18
C PHE A 578 -12.06 -25.04 28.42
N GLY A 579 -10.83 -25.56 28.45
CA GLY A 579 -9.70 -25.06 27.67
C GLY A 579 -9.93 -25.11 26.17
N HIS A 580 -10.48 -26.22 25.64
CA HIS A 580 -10.86 -26.33 24.23
C HIS A 580 -11.98 -25.36 23.83
N VAL A 581 -12.94 -25.10 24.71
CA VAL A 581 -14.00 -24.11 24.47
C VAL A 581 -13.43 -22.69 24.52
N VAL A 582 -12.55 -22.38 25.46
CA VAL A 582 -11.87 -21.06 25.55
C VAL A 582 -10.96 -20.84 24.35
N ASP A 583 -10.22 -21.85 23.89
CA ASP A 583 -9.36 -21.79 22.70
C ASP A 583 -10.21 -21.65 21.41
N ALA A 584 -11.34 -22.34 21.34
CA ALA A 584 -12.30 -22.17 20.24
C ALA A 584 -12.89 -20.75 20.23
N VAL A 585 -13.27 -20.20 21.39
CA VAL A 585 -13.78 -18.83 21.48
C VAL A 585 -12.68 -17.81 21.14
N HIS A 586 -11.45 -17.98 21.66
CA HIS A 586 -10.27 -17.17 21.29
C HIS A 586 -10.10 -17.08 19.78
N LYS A 587 -10.22 -18.22 19.08
CA LYS A 587 -10.06 -18.28 17.62
C LYS A 587 -11.05 -17.39 16.85
N TYR A 588 -12.23 -17.12 17.41
CA TYR A 588 -13.28 -16.31 16.78
C TYR A 588 -13.41 -14.89 17.34
N THR A 589 -12.90 -14.59 18.54
CA THR A 589 -13.03 -13.27 19.19
C THR A 589 -11.73 -12.47 19.25
N ASP A 590 -10.58 -13.15 19.13
CA ASP A 590 -9.28 -12.51 19.15
C ASP A 590 -8.88 -12.03 17.75
N SER A 591 -8.89 -10.70 17.60
CA SER A 591 -8.44 -10.00 16.39
C SER A 591 -7.05 -9.38 16.57
N ARG A 592 -6.30 -9.79 17.61
CA ARG A 592 -4.89 -9.40 17.77
C ARG A 592 -4.07 -9.85 16.58
N LEU A 593 -3.03 -9.08 16.30
CA LEU A 593 -2.17 -9.32 15.15
C LEU A 593 -1.19 -10.47 15.42
N THR A 594 -1.53 -11.63 14.89
CA THR A 594 -0.64 -12.80 14.85
C THR A 594 -0.07 -13.04 13.44
N GLU A 595 -0.78 -12.62 12.40
CA GLU A 595 -0.38 -12.80 11.01
C GLU A 595 -0.36 -11.45 10.27
N ASN A 596 0.37 -11.39 9.16
CA ASN A 596 0.37 -10.21 8.29
C ASN A 596 -1.04 -9.93 7.77
N VAL A 597 -1.47 -8.67 7.84
CA VAL A 597 -2.81 -8.25 7.38
C VAL A 597 -2.66 -7.22 6.26
N GLU A 598 -3.32 -7.47 5.13
CA GLU A 598 -3.45 -6.52 4.03
C GLU A 598 -4.92 -6.20 3.79
N PHE A 599 -5.26 -4.91 3.72
CA PHE A 599 -6.61 -4.45 3.41
C PHE A 599 -6.58 -3.12 2.66
N LYS A 600 -7.64 -2.85 1.90
CA LYS A 600 -7.84 -1.59 1.18
C LYS A 600 -8.99 -0.83 1.80
N VAL A 601 -8.79 0.44 2.13
CA VAL A 601 -9.87 1.30 2.61
C VAL A 601 -10.32 2.18 1.46
N VAL A 602 -11.63 2.16 1.19
CA VAL A 602 -12.29 3.06 0.24
C VAL A 602 -13.15 4.02 1.04
N PHE A 603 -12.93 5.32 0.86
CA PHE A 603 -13.70 6.36 1.54
C PHE A 603 -14.22 7.38 0.53
N THR A 604 -15.46 7.80 0.73
CA THR A 604 -16.25 8.58 -0.25
C THR A 604 -16.72 9.89 0.38
N ASN A 605 -16.62 10.98 -0.38
CA ASN A 605 -17.09 12.29 0.04
C ASN A 605 -18.58 12.52 -0.25
N LYS A 606 -19.08 13.71 0.11
CA LYS A 606 -20.47 14.15 -0.15
C LYS A 606 -20.88 14.11 -1.62
N TYR A 607 -19.93 14.22 -2.54
CA TYR A 607 -20.17 14.27 -3.98
C TYR A 607 -19.95 12.91 -4.67
N ASN A 608 -19.95 11.83 -3.91
CA ASN A 608 -19.77 10.46 -4.40
C ASN A 608 -18.40 10.21 -5.09
N VAL A 609 -17.38 11.02 -4.76
CA VAL A 609 -16.00 10.80 -5.20
C VAL A 609 -15.28 9.97 -4.15
N SER A 610 -14.73 8.84 -4.55
CA SER A 610 -14.05 7.89 -3.67
C SER A 610 -12.54 7.88 -3.86
N THR A 611 -11.83 7.66 -2.76
CA THR A 611 -10.38 7.44 -2.71
C THR A 611 -10.13 6.06 -2.14
N THR A 612 -9.21 5.30 -2.75
CA THR A 612 -8.79 3.98 -2.26
C THR A 612 -7.35 4.04 -1.76
N ARG A 613 -7.07 3.56 -0.55
CA ARG A 613 -5.72 3.42 0.01
C ARG A 613 -5.47 2.01 0.50
N SER A 614 -4.28 1.46 0.24
CA SER A 614 -3.90 0.11 0.69
C SER A 614 -3.05 0.16 1.96
N PHE A 615 -3.30 -0.75 2.89
CA PHE A 615 -2.57 -0.88 4.16
C PHE A 615 -1.95 -2.27 4.23
N LEU A 616 -0.67 -2.35 4.58
CA LEU A 616 0.01 -3.61 4.92
C LEU A 616 0.58 -3.50 6.32
N ILE A 617 0.09 -4.36 7.20
CA ILE A 617 0.62 -4.54 8.53
C ILE A 617 1.51 -5.77 8.54
N GLN A 618 2.80 -5.57 8.76
CA GLN A 618 3.78 -6.65 8.87
C GLN A 618 3.94 -7.02 10.34
N VAL A 619 3.56 -8.24 10.68
CA VAL A 619 3.70 -8.78 12.03
C VAL A 619 5.06 -9.45 12.16
N LYS A 620 5.89 -8.91 13.05
CA LYS A 620 7.19 -9.49 13.38
C LYS A 620 6.98 -10.56 14.46
N GLN A 621 7.23 -11.80 14.07
CA GLN A 621 7.22 -12.95 14.98
C GLN A 621 8.47 -12.98 15.85
N ASP A 622 8.28 -13.40 17.10
CA ASP A 622 9.34 -13.54 18.10
C ASP A 622 10.20 -14.78 17.82
N GLN A 623 11.51 -14.58 17.71
CA GLN A 623 12.43 -15.65 17.31
C GLN A 623 12.91 -16.45 18.52
N ALA A 624 13.23 -17.72 18.29
CA ALA A 624 13.85 -18.52 19.34
C ALA A 624 15.28 -18.03 19.60
N PRO A 625 15.80 -18.19 20.83
CA PRO A 625 17.11 -17.68 21.19
C PRO A 625 18.21 -18.42 20.42
N VAL A 626 19.30 -17.71 20.12
CA VAL A 626 20.48 -18.26 19.43
C VAL A 626 21.58 -18.55 20.46
N VAL A 627 22.07 -19.79 20.45
CA VAL A 627 23.11 -20.28 21.37
C VAL A 627 24.31 -20.75 20.56
N GLU A 628 25.40 -19.97 20.59
CA GLU A 628 26.67 -20.33 19.98
C GLU A 628 27.75 -20.41 21.06
N VAL A 629 28.17 -21.64 21.39
CA VAL A 629 29.12 -21.88 22.47
C VAL A 629 30.17 -22.88 22.01
N ALA A 630 31.45 -22.50 22.20
CA ALA A 630 32.59 -23.35 21.92
C ALA A 630 33.53 -23.38 23.13
N VAL A 631 34.20 -24.52 23.34
CA VAL A 631 35.22 -24.67 24.38
C VAL A 631 36.54 -24.07 23.91
N ASP A 632 37.24 -23.36 24.79
CA ASP A 632 38.58 -22.83 24.54
C ASP A 632 39.67 -23.69 25.19
N VAL A 633 40.90 -23.60 24.67
CA VAL A 633 42.15 -24.17 25.21
C VAL A 633 42.25 -25.71 25.20
N ILE A 634 41.18 -26.44 25.49
CA ILE A 634 41.18 -27.90 25.72
C ILE A 634 41.35 -28.68 24.42
N ARG A 635 42.19 -29.72 24.43
CA ARG A 635 42.40 -30.60 23.27
C ARG A 635 41.13 -31.38 22.89
N LYS A 636 40.91 -31.51 21.59
CA LYS A 636 39.86 -32.36 20.99
C LYS A 636 40.51 -33.58 20.36
N SER A 637 40.15 -34.78 20.83
CA SER A 637 40.55 -36.06 20.23
C SER A 637 39.33 -36.67 19.53
N GLY A 638 39.36 -36.71 18.20
CA GLY A 638 38.20 -37.06 17.39
C GLY A 638 37.06 -36.05 17.58
N ASN A 639 35.94 -36.49 18.15
CA ASN A 639 34.80 -35.62 18.46
C ASN A 639 34.56 -35.39 19.96
N VAL A 640 35.60 -35.55 20.79
CA VAL A 640 35.47 -35.45 22.26
C VAL A 640 36.64 -34.66 22.85
N TYR A 641 36.35 -33.80 23.82
CA TYR A 641 37.36 -33.03 24.55
C TYR A 641 37.86 -33.83 25.76
N LEU A 642 39.17 -33.85 25.99
CA LEU A 642 39.76 -34.59 27.11
C LEU A 642 39.89 -33.69 28.32
N VAL A 643 39.31 -34.09 29.45
CA VAL A 643 39.34 -33.31 30.70
C VAL A 643 39.60 -34.19 31.92
N THR A 644 40.10 -33.59 33.00
CA THR A 644 40.24 -34.28 34.29
C THR A 644 38.97 -34.08 35.15
N PRO A 645 38.75 -34.90 36.20
CA PRO A 645 37.62 -34.71 37.11
C PRO A 645 37.60 -33.38 37.86
N LYS A 646 38.75 -32.68 37.92
CA LYS A 646 38.92 -31.40 38.62
C LYS A 646 38.94 -30.19 37.67
N ALA A 647 38.76 -30.42 36.37
CA ALA A 647 38.96 -29.41 35.33
C ALA A 647 37.95 -28.26 35.42
N ARG A 648 38.42 -27.09 35.02
CA ARG A 648 37.68 -25.83 34.93
C ARG A 648 37.59 -25.42 33.47
N ILE A 649 36.47 -25.70 32.81
CA ILE A 649 36.33 -25.59 31.36
C ILE A 649 35.99 -24.15 30.96
N PRO A 650 36.88 -23.41 30.27
CA PRO A 650 36.58 -22.08 29.77
C PRO A 650 35.86 -22.16 28.41
N PHE A 651 35.06 -21.14 28.11
CA PHE A 651 34.45 -20.97 26.80
C PHE A 651 35.24 -19.97 25.95
N ASN A 652 35.11 -20.10 24.62
CA ASN A 652 35.72 -19.16 23.68
C ASN A 652 35.11 -17.77 23.90
N PRO A 653 35.91 -16.68 23.90
CA PRO A 653 35.41 -15.30 23.99
C PRO A 653 34.33 -14.93 22.98
N ASP A 654 34.29 -15.62 21.83
CA ASP A 654 33.26 -15.45 20.80
C ASP A 654 31.94 -16.18 21.12
N SER A 655 31.86 -16.92 22.24
CA SER A 655 30.66 -17.63 22.64
C SER A 655 29.61 -16.66 23.20
N PHE A 656 28.39 -16.71 22.66
CA PHE A 656 27.30 -15.86 23.11
C PHE A 656 25.96 -16.57 23.10
N VAL A 657 25.07 -16.07 23.95
CA VAL A 657 23.64 -16.39 23.95
C VAL A 657 22.89 -15.09 23.67
N LYS A 658 22.06 -15.08 22.64
CA LYS A 658 21.34 -13.87 22.20
C LYS A 658 19.89 -14.17 21.93
N ASP A 659 19.04 -13.24 22.33
CA ASP A 659 17.62 -13.21 22.01
C ASP A 659 17.23 -11.79 21.54
N ASP A 660 16.16 -11.66 20.75
CA ASP A 660 15.69 -10.36 20.27
C ASP A 660 14.84 -9.62 21.30
N HIS A 661 14.08 -10.36 22.12
CA HIS A 661 13.13 -9.79 23.05
C HIS A 661 13.40 -10.10 24.52
N GLY A 662 14.30 -11.03 24.83
CA GLY A 662 14.87 -11.26 26.16
C GLY A 662 14.99 -12.73 26.55
N LEU A 663 16.00 -13.01 27.37
CA LEU A 663 16.19 -14.34 27.98
C LEU A 663 15.53 -14.39 29.35
N SER A 664 14.75 -15.44 29.60
CA SER A 664 14.16 -15.73 30.92
C SER A 664 15.04 -16.64 31.76
N LYS A 665 15.72 -17.60 31.12
CA LYS A 665 16.54 -18.61 31.79
C LYS A 665 17.69 -19.07 30.90
N VAL A 666 18.89 -19.21 31.48
CA VAL A 666 20.03 -19.86 30.82
C VAL A 666 20.70 -20.83 31.78
N GLU A 667 20.81 -22.11 31.38
CA GLU A 667 21.35 -23.19 32.19
C GLU A 667 22.25 -24.14 31.38
N TYR A 668 23.29 -24.65 32.03
CA TYR A 668 24.06 -25.80 31.59
C TYR A 668 23.26 -27.07 31.85
N THR A 669 22.89 -27.79 30.80
CA THR A 669 22.26 -29.11 30.88
C THR A 669 23.28 -30.14 30.45
N PHE A 670 23.58 -31.11 31.31
CA PHE A 670 24.56 -32.14 30.98
C PHE A 670 24.06 -33.53 31.34
N SER A 671 24.42 -34.49 30.50
CA SER A 671 24.18 -35.91 30.74
C SER A 671 25.52 -36.62 30.82
N TYR A 672 25.79 -37.36 31.90
CA TYR A 672 27.04 -38.09 32.06
C TYR A 672 26.81 -39.57 32.38
N TYR A 673 27.72 -40.42 31.92
CA TYR A 673 27.71 -41.86 32.16
C TYR A 673 29.13 -42.44 32.11
N ALA A 674 29.35 -43.55 32.81
CA ALA A 674 30.64 -44.25 32.79
C ALA A 674 30.84 -44.98 31.46
N GLU A 675 31.94 -44.68 30.78
CA GLU A 675 32.33 -45.35 29.54
C GLU A 675 33.15 -46.60 29.86
N ASP A 676 32.73 -47.74 29.30
CA ASP A 676 33.49 -48.99 29.41
C ASP A 676 34.73 -49.00 28.52
N SER A 677 35.77 -49.70 28.95
CA SER A 677 36.89 -50.06 28.09
C SER A 677 36.43 -50.81 26.83
N GLU A 678 37.17 -50.68 25.73
CA GLU A 678 36.86 -51.37 24.47
C GLU A 678 36.74 -52.90 24.64
N VAL A 679 37.52 -53.46 25.57
CA VAL A 679 37.47 -54.88 25.95
C VAL A 679 36.13 -55.23 26.57
N VAL A 680 35.67 -54.46 27.56
CA VAL A 680 34.39 -54.68 28.25
C VAL A 680 33.21 -54.39 27.33
N ARG A 681 33.27 -53.33 26.50
CA ARG A 681 32.28 -53.08 25.45
C ARG A 681 32.22 -54.26 24.47
N GLY A 682 33.36 -54.78 24.02
CA GLY A 682 33.43 -55.96 23.16
C GLY A 682 32.84 -57.21 23.81
N MET A 683 33.10 -57.43 25.10
CA MET A 683 32.49 -58.52 25.88
C MET A 683 30.98 -58.35 26.02
N ARG A 684 30.49 -57.15 26.37
CA ARG A 684 29.05 -56.86 26.46
C ARG A 684 28.35 -56.99 25.12
N THR A 685 28.93 -56.49 24.04
CA THR A 685 28.37 -56.68 22.69
C THR A 685 28.30 -58.16 22.33
N ARG A 686 29.32 -58.97 22.67
CA ARG A 686 29.26 -60.43 22.49
C ARG A 686 28.18 -61.08 23.34
N LEU A 687 27.97 -60.63 24.59
CA LEU A 687 26.90 -61.11 25.47
C LEU A 687 25.51 -60.72 24.92
N ALA A 688 25.33 -59.48 24.45
CA ALA A 688 24.09 -59.00 23.82
C ALA A 688 23.76 -59.78 22.52
N LEU A 689 24.79 -60.16 21.75
CA LEU A 689 24.65 -60.98 20.54
C LEU A 689 24.54 -62.49 20.84
N ARG A 690 24.69 -62.93 22.10
CA ARG A 690 24.69 -64.36 22.45
C ARG A 690 23.40 -65.07 22.07
N SER A 691 22.24 -64.40 22.16
CA SER A 691 20.96 -64.99 21.74
C SER A 691 20.85 -65.23 20.23
N LEU A 692 21.70 -64.63 19.40
CA LEU A 692 21.77 -64.95 17.96
C LEU A 692 22.58 -66.23 17.69
N LEU A 693 23.35 -66.71 18.67
CA LEU A 693 24.22 -67.88 18.57
C LEU A 693 23.63 -69.13 19.23
N ASP A 694 22.54 -69.01 20.00
CA ASP A 694 21.86 -70.16 20.59
C ASP A 694 21.04 -70.92 19.54
N LEU A 695 21.30 -72.23 19.39
CA LEU A 695 20.53 -73.13 18.53
C LEU A 695 19.11 -73.30 19.10
N PRO A 696 18.05 -73.19 18.28
CA PRO A 696 16.69 -73.39 18.78
C PRO A 696 16.51 -74.81 19.29
N LEU A 697 15.98 -74.94 20.51
CA LEU A 697 15.55 -76.23 21.06
C LEU A 697 14.44 -76.84 20.17
N PRO A 698 14.35 -78.18 20.05
CA PRO A 698 13.33 -78.81 19.23
C PRO A 698 11.94 -78.48 19.77
N GLY A 699 11.13 -77.74 19.01
CA GLY A 699 9.74 -77.42 19.34
C GLY A 699 9.40 -75.93 19.54
N THR A 700 10.38 -75.02 19.54
CA THR A 700 10.12 -73.57 19.63
C THR A 700 10.09 -72.90 18.25
N THR A 701 9.02 -72.17 17.93
CA THR A 701 8.90 -71.41 16.68
C THR A 701 9.83 -70.19 16.67
N ALA A 702 10.78 -70.17 15.74
CA ALA A 702 11.85 -69.18 15.63
C ALA A 702 11.39 -67.73 15.30
N GLY A 703 10.11 -67.50 14.98
CA GLY A 703 9.66 -66.26 14.34
C GLY A 703 9.51 -65.03 15.23
N ALA A 704 9.36 -65.18 16.55
CA ALA A 704 9.08 -64.06 17.46
C ALA A 704 9.90 -64.07 18.76
N VAL A 705 10.32 -65.26 19.22
CA VAL A 705 11.04 -65.41 20.48
C VAL A 705 12.51 -64.97 20.34
N LEU A 706 13.16 -65.26 19.22
CA LEU A 706 14.54 -64.86 18.95
C LEU A 706 14.72 -63.33 18.85
N PRO A 707 13.91 -62.58 18.07
CA PRO A 707 13.99 -61.13 18.04
C PRO A 707 13.69 -60.48 19.40
N ARG A 708 12.75 -61.05 20.17
CA ARG A 708 12.38 -60.55 21.50
C ARG A 708 13.48 -60.80 22.54
N LEU A 709 14.00 -62.02 22.63
CA LEU A 709 15.16 -62.35 23.47
C LEU A 709 16.39 -61.53 23.06
N HIS A 710 16.57 -61.30 21.77
CA HIS A 710 17.63 -60.45 21.26
C HIS A 710 17.46 -58.98 21.67
N ALA A 711 16.24 -58.44 21.58
CA ALA A 711 15.91 -57.09 22.05
C ALA A 711 16.04 -56.95 23.58
N GLU A 712 15.64 -57.97 24.35
CA GLU A 712 15.77 -57.99 25.82
C GLU A 712 17.25 -58.07 26.25
N ASN A 713 18.07 -58.93 25.60
CA ASN A 713 19.52 -58.99 25.85
C ASN A 713 20.25 -57.72 25.43
N PHE A 714 19.86 -57.10 24.30
CA PHE A 714 20.44 -55.82 23.90
C PHE A 714 20.14 -54.73 24.95
N LYS A 715 18.92 -54.68 25.47
CA LYS A 715 18.52 -53.71 26.50
C LYS A 715 19.21 -53.94 27.85
N LEU A 716 19.29 -55.19 28.32
CA LEU A 716 20.00 -55.54 29.55
C LEU A 716 21.48 -55.14 29.54
N HIS A 717 22.07 -55.08 28.34
CA HIS A 717 23.47 -54.70 28.13
C HIS A 717 23.65 -53.28 27.58
N ASP A 718 22.56 -52.55 27.29
CA ASP A 718 22.58 -51.16 26.85
C ASP A 718 22.55 -50.22 28.06
N ARG A 719 23.45 -49.22 28.07
CA ARG A 719 23.67 -48.30 29.20
C ARG A 719 22.89 -46.99 29.07
N VAL A 720 21.89 -46.91 28.19
CA VAL A 720 21.06 -45.71 28.04
C VAL A 720 20.43 -45.29 29.38
N ASP A 721 20.06 -46.26 30.22
CA ASP A 721 19.44 -46.00 31.53
C ASP A 721 20.44 -45.59 32.63
N ASP A 722 21.76 -45.72 32.40
CA ASP A 722 22.81 -45.26 33.32
C ASP A 722 23.17 -43.76 33.11
N ARG A 723 22.51 -43.07 32.17
CA ARG A 723 22.75 -41.65 31.88
C ARG A 723 22.10 -40.77 32.95
N LEU A 724 22.93 -40.14 33.76
CA LEU A 724 22.49 -39.19 34.78
C LEU A 724 22.37 -37.80 34.14
N ASN A 725 21.15 -37.27 34.13
CA ASN A 725 20.85 -35.93 33.64
C ASN A 725 20.82 -34.93 34.80
N SER A 726 21.53 -33.82 34.67
CA SER A 726 21.52 -32.72 35.64
C SER A 726 21.57 -31.37 34.94
N SER A 727 21.14 -30.32 35.64
CA SER A 727 21.15 -28.94 35.13
C SER A 727 21.64 -27.96 36.19
N VAL A 728 22.41 -26.96 35.76
CA VAL A 728 23.02 -25.94 36.62
C VAL A 728 22.93 -24.57 35.94
N PHE A 729 22.62 -23.51 36.67
CA PHE A 729 22.51 -22.17 36.10
C PHE A 729 23.85 -21.61 35.61
N VAL A 730 23.80 -20.78 34.55
CA VAL A 730 24.98 -20.03 34.10
C VAL A 730 25.22 -18.84 35.02
N SER A 731 26.41 -18.75 35.62
CA SER A 731 26.81 -17.69 36.56
C SER A 731 26.64 -16.28 35.95
N ALA A 732 27.04 -16.10 34.69
CA ALA A 732 26.90 -14.84 33.96
C ALA A 732 25.46 -14.34 33.89
N PHE A 733 24.51 -15.25 33.64
CA PHE A 733 23.08 -14.93 33.60
C PHE A 733 22.55 -14.53 34.97
N SER A 734 22.94 -15.25 36.04
CA SER A 734 22.52 -14.91 37.41
C SER A 734 22.97 -13.50 37.81
N ILE A 735 24.20 -13.11 37.45
CA ILE A 735 24.74 -11.78 37.74
C ILE A 735 23.99 -10.68 36.96
N GLN A 736 23.77 -10.88 35.65
CA GLN A 736 23.01 -9.92 34.85
C GLN A 736 21.54 -9.85 35.28
N GLY A 737 20.95 -10.99 35.62
CA GLY A 737 19.60 -11.09 36.18
C GLY A 737 19.45 -10.37 37.52
N GLY A 738 20.50 -10.35 38.33
CA GLY A 738 20.57 -9.57 39.58
C GLY A 738 20.69 -8.06 39.37
N LYS A 739 21.13 -7.60 38.18
CA LYS A 739 21.20 -6.18 37.81
C LYS A 739 19.89 -5.64 37.22
N LEU A 740 18.93 -6.50 36.90
CA LEU A 740 17.63 -6.10 36.36
C LEU A 740 16.85 -5.25 37.38
N HIS A 741 16.35 -4.10 36.94
CA HIS A 741 15.44 -3.31 37.76
C HIS A 741 14.06 -3.99 37.80
N ARG A 742 13.69 -4.57 38.95
CA ARG A 742 12.38 -5.19 39.19
C ARG A 742 11.50 -4.24 39.99
N SER A 743 10.39 -3.82 39.39
CA SER A 743 9.43 -2.89 40.02
C SER A 743 8.47 -3.62 40.97
N THR A 744 7.85 -2.87 41.87
CA THR A 744 6.73 -3.36 42.68
C THR A 744 5.50 -3.55 41.78
N ARG A 745 4.61 -4.50 42.10
CA ARG A 745 3.40 -4.79 41.29
C ARG A 745 2.54 -3.55 40.98
N GLN A 746 2.34 -2.66 41.96
CA GLN A 746 1.57 -1.42 41.76
C GLN A 746 2.26 -0.44 40.82
N GLU A 747 3.59 -0.32 40.93
CA GLU A 747 4.39 0.54 40.05
C GLU A 747 4.42 0.00 38.62
N PHE A 748 4.49 -1.33 38.48
CA PHE A 748 4.43 -2.02 37.19
C PHE A 748 3.10 -1.76 36.47
N GLU A 749 1.96 -1.94 37.14
CA GLU A 749 0.64 -1.66 36.53
C GLU A 749 0.49 -0.17 36.17
N ALA A 750 1.01 0.74 37.00
CA ALA A 750 1.04 2.15 36.68
C ALA A 750 1.91 2.46 35.43
N GLN A 751 3.02 1.75 35.24
CA GLN A 751 3.90 1.90 34.07
C GLN A 751 3.25 1.38 32.78
N LEU A 752 2.53 0.26 32.82
CA LEU A 752 1.82 -0.28 31.64
C LEU A 752 0.82 0.72 31.05
N SER A 753 0.20 1.53 31.91
CA SER A 753 -0.76 2.56 31.49
C SER A 753 -0.12 3.81 30.88
N ARG A 754 1.17 4.08 31.16
CA ARG A 754 1.88 5.26 30.65
C ARG A 754 2.44 4.99 29.26
N PRO A 755 2.24 5.88 28.27
CA PRO A 755 2.80 5.71 26.95
C PRO A 755 4.33 5.78 27.00
N LYS A 756 5.01 4.72 26.55
CA LYS A 756 6.47 4.66 26.47
C LYS A 756 6.95 5.32 25.17
N ALA A 757 7.93 6.22 25.26
CA ALA A 757 8.57 6.84 24.09
C ALA A 757 9.64 5.91 23.48
N GLU A 758 9.74 5.87 22.15
CA GLU A 758 10.55 4.92 21.35
C GLU A 758 12.08 5.02 21.60
N GLU A 759 12.60 6.10 22.21
CA GLU A 759 14.03 6.46 22.10
C GLU A 759 14.87 6.47 23.40
N THR A 760 14.36 6.09 24.56
CA THR A 760 15.18 6.15 25.80
C THR A 760 15.69 4.79 26.25
N SER A 761 16.47 4.10 25.41
CA SER A 761 17.35 3.02 25.86
C SER A 761 18.67 3.61 26.37
N THR A 762 18.63 4.35 27.47
CA THR A 762 19.85 4.62 28.24
C THR A 762 20.22 3.32 28.97
N GLU A 763 21.51 2.99 29.05
CA GLU A 763 22.02 1.79 29.75
C GLU A 763 21.53 1.64 31.20
N ALA A 764 21.02 2.72 31.80
CA ALA A 764 20.44 2.77 33.14
C ALA A 764 19.06 2.08 33.30
N ASP A 765 18.34 1.78 32.21
CA ASP A 765 16.97 1.23 32.25
C ASP A 765 16.93 -0.20 31.65
N GLN A 766 17.98 -1.01 31.89
CA GLN A 766 18.03 -2.42 31.48
C GLN A 766 16.99 -3.24 32.25
N ARG A 767 15.81 -3.39 31.66
CA ARG A 767 14.70 -4.21 32.18
C ARG A 767 14.62 -5.60 31.56
N VAL A 768 15.47 -5.89 30.56
CA VAL A 768 15.49 -7.20 29.89
C VAL A 768 16.93 -7.58 29.49
N VAL A 769 17.29 -8.86 29.64
CA VAL A 769 18.59 -9.41 29.24
C VAL A 769 18.53 -9.91 27.79
N LYS A 770 19.11 -9.18 26.85
CA LYS A 770 19.07 -9.54 25.40
C LYS A 770 20.29 -10.33 24.92
N LYS A 771 21.46 -10.10 25.50
CA LYS A 771 22.71 -10.74 25.07
C LYS A 771 23.61 -11.04 26.26
N ILE A 772 24.13 -12.25 26.28
CA ILE A 772 25.14 -12.73 27.23
C ILE A 772 26.36 -13.12 26.40
N GLU A 773 27.52 -12.58 26.76
CA GLU A 773 28.80 -12.91 26.13
C GLU A 773 29.67 -13.60 27.17
N LEU A 774 30.17 -14.80 26.85
CA LEU A 774 31.03 -15.60 27.73
C LEU A 774 32.50 -15.24 27.48
N LYS A 775 32.85 -13.97 27.71
CA LYS A 775 34.17 -13.41 27.38
C LYS A 775 35.24 -13.70 28.43
N ASP A 776 34.85 -13.74 29.69
CA ASP A 776 35.78 -13.79 30.81
C ASP A 776 36.08 -15.26 31.17
N ALA A 777 37.21 -15.80 30.73
CA ALA A 777 37.65 -17.16 31.07
C ALA A 777 37.74 -17.42 32.60
N GLU A 778 37.91 -16.35 33.40
CA GLU A 778 37.92 -16.43 34.87
C GLU A 778 36.52 -16.35 35.51
N ARG A 779 35.48 -15.95 34.79
CA ARG A 779 34.12 -15.81 35.33
C ARG A 779 33.15 -16.84 34.74
N ASP A 780 33.30 -17.09 33.45
CA ASP A 780 32.38 -17.84 32.62
C ASP A 780 33.00 -19.21 32.30
N PHE A 781 33.00 -20.09 33.29
CA PHE A 781 33.60 -21.43 33.20
C PHE A 781 32.68 -22.49 33.81
N PHE A 782 32.80 -23.72 33.31
CA PHE A 782 32.12 -24.88 33.86
C PHE A 782 33.10 -25.67 34.76
N ASP A 783 32.89 -25.65 36.07
CA ASP A 783 33.81 -26.24 37.06
C ASP A 783 33.35 -27.63 37.53
N LEU A 784 34.08 -28.66 37.12
CA LEU A 784 33.78 -30.04 37.51
C LEU A 784 34.08 -30.33 38.98
N LYS A 785 35.08 -29.64 39.56
CA LYS A 785 35.45 -29.83 40.96
C LYS A 785 34.37 -29.29 41.88
N PHE A 786 33.89 -28.07 41.60
CA PHE A 786 32.80 -27.47 42.37
C PHE A 786 31.54 -28.34 42.34
N LEU A 787 31.18 -28.87 41.16
CA LEU A 787 30.04 -29.77 41.01
C LEU A 787 30.25 -31.11 41.74
N HIS A 788 31.47 -31.61 41.83
CA HIS A 788 31.76 -32.82 42.60
C HIS A 788 31.66 -32.56 44.12
N ASP A 789 32.26 -31.47 44.60
CA ASP A 789 32.30 -31.10 46.02
C ASP A 789 30.90 -30.80 46.57
N GLU A 790 30.02 -30.17 45.77
CA GLU A 790 28.60 -29.94 46.09
C GLU A 790 27.74 -31.24 46.00
N GLY A 791 28.34 -32.36 45.57
CA GLY A 791 27.64 -33.64 45.40
C GLY A 791 26.65 -33.68 44.22
N LEU A 792 26.78 -32.74 43.27
CA LEU A 792 26.03 -32.70 42.00
C LEU A 792 26.53 -33.74 41.00
N LEU A 793 27.83 -34.07 41.06
CA LEU A 793 28.52 -35.01 40.17
C LEU A 793 29.32 -36.02 40.99
N ALA A 794 29.15 -37.33 40.74
CA ALA A 794 29.97 -38.38 41.36
C ALA A 794 30.99 -38.93 40.35
N ILE A 795 31.99 -38.13 40.00
CA ILE A 795 32.93 -38.42 38.90
C ILE A 795 34.33 -38.75 39.40
N ALA A 796 34.81 -38.13 40.48
CA ALA A 796 36.14 -38.42 41.01
C ALA A 796 36.12 -39.73 41.82
N ALA A 797 37.08 -40.61 41.56
CA ALA A 797 37.29 -41.81 42.37
C ALA A 797 37.91 -41.43 43.73
N LYS A 798 37.70 -42.29 44.74
CA LYS A 798 38.42 -42.17 46.02
C LYS A 798 39.92 -42.34 45.77
N ASP A 799 40.77 -41.69 46.56
CA ASP A 799 42.23 -41.63 46.35
C ASP A 799 42.94 -43.00 46.23
N THR A 800 42.31 -44.10 46.64
CA THR A 800 42.82 -45.47 46.53
C THR A 800 42.39 -46.23 45.28
N ASP A 801 41.37 -45.75 44.57
CA ASP A 801 40.73 -46.43 43.43
C ASP A 801 41.15 -45.80 42.10
N VAL A 802 41.21 -46.61 41.04
CA VAL A 802 41.53 -46.12 39.69
C VAL A 802 40.37 -45.31 39.13
N GLN A 803 40.67 -44.12 38.61
CA GLN A 803 39.68 -43.23 38.00
C GLN A 803 38.97 -43.92 36.81
N PRO A 804 37.62 -44.05 36.83
CA PRO A 804 36.85 -44.50 35.67
C PRO A 804 36.82 -43.43 34.59
N ILE A 805 36.64 -43.86 33.34
CA ILE A 805 36.39 -42.94 32.22
C ILE A 805 34.91 -42.58 32.22
N TYR A 806 34.60 -41.28 32.22
CA TYR A 806 33.24 -40.81 32.04
C TYR A 806 33.10 -40.07 30.72
N ARG A 807 31.94 -40.22 30.09
CA ARG A 807 31.53 -39.35 28.99
C ARG A 807 30.41 -38.45 29.46
N MET A 808 30.56 -37.16 29.21
CA MET A 808 29.58 -36.14 29.53
C MET A 808 29.25 -35.34 28.28
N ASP A 809 27.97 -35.30 27.91
CA ASP A 809 27.48 -34.46 26.84
C ASP A 809 26.88 -33.19 27.48
N LEU A 810 27.56 -32.05 27.29
CA LEU A 810 27.20 -30.75 27.85
C LEU A 810 26.48 -29.90 26.80
N ASN A 811 25.35 -29.32 27.19
CA ASN A 811 24.55 -28.39 26.40
C ASN A 811 24.32 -27.09 27.16
N VAL A 812 24.35 -25.97 26.46
CA VAL A 812 23.87 -24.69 26.97
C VAL A 812 22.45 -24.52 26.47
N GLN A 813 21.50 -24.42 27.41
CA GLN A 813 20.08 -24.26 27.12
C GLN A 813 19.66 -22.84 27.48
N ALA A 814 19.00 -22.16 26.54
CA ALA A 814 18.44 -20.83 26.71
C ALA A 814 16.92 -20.88 26.51
N THR A 815 16.19 -20.16 27.35
CA THR A 815 14.74 -20.02 27.29
C THR A 815 14.42 -18.54 27.07
N ASP A 816 13.60 -18.24 26.07
CA ASP A 816 13.10 -16.89 25.81
C ASP A 816 12.16 -16.41 26.92
N ASN A 817 11.76 -15.14 26.87
CA ASN A 817 10.77 -14.56 27.76
C ASN A 817 9.36 -14.54 27.16
N ASN A 818 9.12 -15.26 26.06
CA ASN A 818 7.83 -15.25 25.38
C ASN A 818 6.81 -16.11 26.12
N VAL A 819 6.04 -15.48 26.99
CA VAL A 819 5.00 -16.17 27.78
C VAL A 819 3.69 -16.31 27.01
N ASP A 820 3.43 -15.43 26.04
CA ASP A 820 2.16 -15.34 25.31
C ASP A 820 2.08 -16.28 24.09
N GLY A 821 3.16 -17.02 23.77
CA GLY A 821 3.22 -17.92 22.63
C GLY A 821 2.40 -19.21 22.80
N ASP A 822 1.89 -19.76 21.69
CA ASP A 822 1.20 -21.06 21.63
C ASP A 822 2.13 -22.20 22.08
N GLY A 823 2.10 -22.53 23.38
CA GLY A 823 2.95 -23.55 24.00
C GLY A 823 3.94 -23.03 25.05
N GLY A 824 3.95 -21.73 25.34
CA GLY A 824 4.82 -21.08 26.31
C GLY A 824 6.21 -20.73 25.77
N PRO A 825 7.17 -20.40 26.67
CA PRO A 825 8.51 -19.95 26.30
C PRO A 825 9.27 -20.95 25.43
N LYS A 826 9.84 -20.49 24.32
CA LYS A 826 10.65 -21.34 23.44
C LYS A 826 12.02 -21.58 24.06
N VAL A 827 12.51 -22.80 23.86
CA VAL A 827 13.77 -23.26 24.39
C VAL A 827 14.70 -23.66 23.25
N THR A 828 15.90 -23.09 23.22
CA THR A 828 16.96 -23.46 22.28
C THR A 828 18.15 -24.04 23.02
N ARG A 829 18.81 -25.02 22.39
CA ARG A 829 20.07 -25.61 22.83
C ARG A 829 21.15 -25.37 21.77
N ASN A 830 22.41 -25.43 22.15
CA ASN A 830 23.54 -25.47 21.20
C ASN A 830 23.36 -26.60 20.17
N ALA A 831 23.71 -26.32 18.91
CA ALA A 831 23.49 -27.23 17.78
C ALA A 831 24.22 -28.57 17.94
N GLU A 832 25.45 -28.55 18.47
CA GLU A 832 26.22 -29.76 18.78
C GLU A 832 26.54 -29.82 20.27
N PRO A 833 26.22 -30.92 20.96
CA PRO A 833 26.59 -31.10 22.36
C PRO A 833 28.11 -31.11 22.51
N ILE A 834 28.61 -30.37 23.49
CA ILE A 834 30.03 -30.38 23.86
C ILE A 834 30.30 -31.70 24.56
N ARG A 835 30.93 -32.63 23.84
CA ARG A 835 31.25 -33.97 24.36
C ARG A 835 32.57 -33.92 25.12
N LEU A 836 32.51 -34.21 26.41
CA LEU A 836 33.64 -34.21 27.33
C LEU A 836 33.94 -35.66 27.73
N ARG A 837 35.20 -36.08 27.64
CA ARG A 837 35.70 -37.37 28.11
C ARG A 837 36.58 -37.11 29.31
N ILE A 838 36.12 -37.56 30.46
CA ILE A 838 36.78 -37.36 31.74
C ILE A 838 37.71 -38.55 31.97
N ILE A 839 39.01 -38.28 32.04
CA ILE A 839 40.09 -39.28 32.12
C ILE A 839 40.98 -39.03 33.34
N SER A 840 41.88 -39.97 33.65
CA SER A 840 42.87 -39.75 34.73
C SER A 840 43.88 -38.67 34.33
N GLU A 841 44.49 -38.03 35.33
CA GLU A 841 45.56 -37.04 35.10
C GLU A 841 46.75 -37.67 34.36
N GLY A 842 47.06 -38.94 34.62
CA GLY A 842 48.13 -39.69 33.95
C GLY A 842 47.84 -39.91 32.46
N ASP A 843 46.61 -40.32 32.13
CA ASP A 843 46.17 -40.53 30.74
C ASP A 843 46.25 -39.21 29.93
N LEU A 844 45.86 -38.08 30.53
CA LEU A 844 45.96 -36.76 29.88
C LEU A 844 47.41 -36.34 29.64
N LEU A 845 48.30 -36.56 30.60
CA LEU A 845 49.73 -36.24 30.48
C LEU A 845 50.44 -37.06 29.39
N ILE A 846 49.94 -38.25 29.05
CA ILE A 846 50.47 -39.04 27.93
C ILE A 846 50.10 -38.40 26.60
N GLU A 847 48.84 -38.00 26.43
CA GLU A 847 48.41 -37.30 25.20
C GLU A 847 49.11 -35.95 25.06
N ILE A 848 49.30 -35.19 26.16
CA ILE A 848 50.12 -33.96 26.15
C ILE A 848 51.56 -34.30 25.74
N GLY A 849 52.13 -35.39 26.27
CA GLY A 849 53.47 -35.85 25.94
C GLY A 849 53.67 -36.19 24.45
N ARG A 850 52.65 -36.73 23.76
CA ARG A 850 52.70 -36.98 22.31
C ARG A 850 52.74 -35.68 21.49
N GLU A 851 51.98 -34.67 21.91
CA GLU A 851 52.02 -33.34 21.28
C GLU A 851 53.37 -32.64 21.56
N GLU A 852 53.89 -32.78 22.78
CA GLU A 852 55.23 -32.32 23.17
C GLU A 852 56.34 -32.92 22.27
N GLU A 853 56.22 -34.21 21.90
CA GLU A 853 57.14 -34.89 20.98
C GLU A 853 57.12 -34.26 19.57
N GLN A 854 55.93 -33.93 19.05
CA GLN A 854 55.81 -33.25 17.76
C GLN A 854 56.41 -31.84 17.80
N LEU A 855 56.23 -31.10 18.90
CA LEU A 855 56.85 -29.79 19.08
C LEU A 855 58.38 -29.89 19.20
N ALA A 856 58.89 -30.97 19.80
CA ALA A 856 60.31 -31.24 19.88
C ALA A 856 60.92 -31.47 18.49
N LEU A 857 60.25 -32.23 17.62
CA LEU A 857 60.66 -32.42 16.22
C LEU A 857 60.67 -31.10 15.44
N ARG A 858 59.69 -30.21 15.68
CA ARG A 858 59.69 -28.86 15.07
C ARG A 858 60.88 -28.02 15.55
N LEU A 859 61.30 -28.14 16.80
CA LEU A 859 62.52 -27.48 17.27
C LEU A 859 63.79 -28.05 16.61
N ASP A 860 63.81 -29.35 16.31
CA ASP A 860 64.90 -29.96 15.55
C ASP A 860 65.00 -29.36 14.13
N GLU A 861 63.86 -29.08 13.48
CA GLU A 861 63.85 -28.34 12.20
C GLU A 861 64.43 -26.93 12.33
N ALA A 862 64.10 -26.19 13.40
CA ALA A 862 64.68 -24.88 13.66
C ALA A 862 66.20 -24.95 13.87
N LEU A 863 66.70 -25.96 14.61
CA LEU A 863 68.13 -26.20 14.79
C LEU A 863 68.85 -26.49 13.46
N VAL A 864 68.23 -27.27 12.57
CA VAL A 864 68.77 -27.52 11.22
C VAL A 864 68.89 -26.21 10.42
N LYS A 865 67.93 -25.28 10.54
CA LYS A 865 68.01 -23.96 9.91
C LYS A 865 69.11 -23.09 10.50
N ILE A 866 69.28 -23.06 11.83
CA ILE A 866 70.35 -22.30 12.49
C ILE A 866 71.73 -22.87 12.10
N ALA A 867 71.89 -24.19 12.05
CA ALA A 867 73.12 -24.83 11.60
C ALA A 867 73.40 -24.54 10.11
N GLY A 868 72.37 -24.47 9.28
CA GLY A 868 72.46 -24.02 7.88
C GLY A 868 72.94 -22.57 7.76
N ALA A 869 72.36 -21.66 8.54
CA ALA A 869 72.76 -20.26 8.61
C ALA A 869 74.23 -20.12 9.04
N LYS A 870 74.67 -20.88 10.04
CA LYS A 870 76.06 -20.93 10.50
C LYS A 870 77.03 -21.35 9.41
N ARG A 871 76.78 -22.45 8.69
CA ARG A 871 77.63 -22.89 7.56
C ARG A 871 77.74 -21.82 6.46
N LYS A 872 76.63 -21.12 6.18
CA LYS A 872 76.61 -19.99 5.23
C LYS A 872 77.40 -18.80 5.77
N TYR A 873 77.35 -18.54 7.08
CA TYR A 873 78.03 -17.43 7.73
C TYR A 873 79.54 -17.68 7.92
N GLU A 874 79.97 -18.93 8.07
CA GLU A 874 81.38 -19.32 8.01
C GLU A 874 82.01 -18.94 6.64
N PHE A 875 81.25 -19.06 5.54
CA PHE A 875 81.68 -18.57 4.23
C PHE A 875 81.83 -17.05 4.20
N VAL A 876 80.90 -16.31 4.83
CA VAL A 876 80.97 -14.84 4.95
C VAL A 876 82.22 -14.44 5.70
N ARG A 877 82.53 -15.10 6.83
CA ARG A 877 83.76 -14.84 7.60
C ARG A 877 85.03 -15.12 6.81
N ASN A 878 85.11 -16.29 6.17
CA ASN A 878 86.33 -16.71 5.46
C ASN A 878 86.60 -15.89 4.18
N SER A 879 85.56 -15.31 3.58
CA SER A 879 85.67 -14.55 2.33
C SER A 879 85.76 -13.03 2.53
N ASN A 880 85.32 -12.51 3.67
CA ASN A 880 85.35 -11.08 3.99
C ASN A 880 86.79 -10.59 4.22
N GLY A 881 87.28 -9.68 3.36
CA GLY A 881 88.59 -9.03 3.52
C GLY A 881 89.81 -9.80 3.00
N TYR A 882 89.63 -10.85 2.20
CA TYR A 882 90.75 -11.70 1.71
C TYR A 882 91.43 -11.19 0.42
N LYS A 883 90.80 -10.28 -0.36
CA LYS A 883 91.33 -9.72 -1.63
C LYS A 883 90.84 -8.26 -1.86
N GLU A 884 91.49 -7.53 -2.78
CA GLU A 884 91.12 -6.17 -3.21
C GLU A 884 89.61 -6.03 -3.47
N GLU A 885 89.02 -4.88 -3.13
CA GLU A 885 87.58 -4.61 -3.17
C GLU A 885 86.99 -4.69 -4.59
N SER A 886 86.62 -5.89 -5.03
CA SER A 886 85.86 -6.11 -6.26
C SER A 886 84.35 -6.22 -5.97
N PRO A 887 83.48 -5.44 -6.65
CA PRO A 887 82.03 -5.47 -6.43
C PRO A 887 81.38 -6.86 -6.56
N GLU A 888 81.85 -7.68 -7.51
CA GLU A 888 81.30 -9.03 -7.75
C GLU A 888 81.52 -9.98 -6.56
N GLN A 889 82.64 -9.83 -5.84
CA GLN A 889 82.96 -10.67 -4.69
C GLN A 889 82.20 -10.24 -3.43
N VAL A 890 82.03 -8.93 -3.25
CA VAL A 890 81.20 -8.38 -2.16
C VAL A 890 79.75 -8.81 -2.34
N ASP A 891 79.24 -8.80 -3.58
CA ASP A 891 77.88 -9.27 -3.88
C ASP A 891 77.69 -10.77 -3.58
N ALA A 892 78.68 -11.62 -3.87
CA ALA A 892 78.62 -13.04 -3.50
C ALA A 892 78.55 -13.26 -1.97
N VAL A 893 79.32 -12.48 -1.20
CA VAL A 893 79.30 -12.52 0.28
C VAL A 893 77.99 -11.93 0.83
N LYS A 894 77.50 -10.86 0.24
CA LYS A 894 76.21 -10.23 0.53
C LYS A 894 75.04 -11.21 0.36
N VAL A 895 74.99 -11.94 -0.76
CA VAL A 895 73.95 -12.96 -1.00
C VAL A 895 74.00 -14.05 0.06
N ARG A 896 75.20 -14.53 0.44
CA ARG A 896 75.35 -15.56 1.48
C ARG A 896 74.98 -15.07 2.88
N SER A 897 75.31 -13.81 3.21
CA SER A 897 74.88 -13.14 4.44
C SER A 897 73.35 -12.99 4.48
N GLN A 898 72.73 -12.59 3.37
CA GLN A 898 71.28 -12.47 3.23
C GLN A 898 70.58 -13.84 3.34
N ASP A 899 71.14 -14.88 2.72
CA ASP A 899 70.63 -16.25 2.84
C ASP A 899 70.72 -16.79 4.28
N ALA A 900 71.77 -16.44 5.02
CA ALA A 900 71.92 -16.80 6.43
C ALA A 900 70.88 -16.07 7.30
N PHE A 901 70.66 -14.77 7.04
CA PHE A 901 69.62 -13.99 7.70
C PHE A 901 68.22 -14.59 7.48
N GLY A 902 67.89 -14.96 6.25
CA GLY A 902 66.60 -15.59 5.92
C GLY A 902 66.39 -16.97 6.57
N ASP A 903 67.45 -17.74 6.80
CA ASP A 903 67.36 -19.00 7.56
C ASP A 903 67.10 -18.76 9.05
N ILE A 904 67.65 -17.68 9.64
CA ILE A 904 67.39 -17.29 11.03
C ILE A 904 65.96 -16.76 11.21
N GLU A 905 65.42 -16.01 10.25
CA GLU A 905 64.01 -15.62 10.26
C GLU A 905 63.09 -16.84 10.27
N LYS A 906 63.33 -17.81 9.37
CA LYS A 906 62.57 -19.06 9.34
C LYS A 906 62.70 -19.85 10.64
N ALA A 907 63.89 -19.92 11.22
CA ALA A 907 64.10 -20.58 12.51
C ALA A 907 63.32 -19.87 13.64
N ARG A 908 63.32 -18.52 13.65
CA ARG A 908 62.55 -17.71 14.62
C ARG A 908 61.05 -17.98 14.49
N ASP A 909 60.52 -18.05 13.27
CA ASP A 909 59.10 -18.32 13.03
C ASP A 909 58.68 -19.71 13.54
N VAL A 910 59.53 -20.72 13.33
CA VAL A 910 59.30 -22.07 13.86
C VAL A 910 59.32 -22.06 15.39
N VAL A 911 60.31 -21.41 16.01
CA VAL A 911 60.38 -21.29 17.48
C VAL A 911 59.19 -20.49 18.03
N GLN A 912 58.74 -19.44 17.34
CA GLN A 912 57.56 -18.66 17.73
C GLN A 912 56.27 -19.49 17.64
N SER A 913 56.13 -20.33 16.63
CA SER A 913 55.03 -21.29 16.52
C SER A 913 55.04 -22.27 17.69
N VAL A 914 56.20 -22.85 18.00
CA VAL A 914 56.38 -23.75 19.15
C VAL A 914 56.05 -23.04 20.47
N ALA A 915 56.47 -21.79 20.64
CA ALA A 915 56.14 -20.98 21.84
C ALA A 915 54.63 -20.80 22.02
N ARG A 916 53.89 -20.54 20.94
CA ARG A 916 52.42 -20.39 20.98
C ARG A 916 51.74 -21.69 21.40
N GLU A 917 52.18 -22.83 20.86
CA GLU A 917 51.64 -24.15 21.23
C GLU A 917 51.99 -24.54 22.67
N TYR A 918 53.23 -24.30 23.12
CA TYR A 918 53.60 -24.54 24.53
C TYR A 918 52.80 -23.68 25.50
N ARG A 919 52.52 -22.42 25.15
CA ARG A 919 51.64 -21.56 25.94
C ARG A 919 50.23 -22.12 26.02
N ARG A 920 49.70 -22.66 24.92
CA ARG A 920 48.41 -23.36 24.89
C ARG A 920 48.44 -24.60 25.80
N LEU A 921 49.48 -25.45 25.71
CA LEU A 921 49.65 -26.62 26.58
C LEU A 921 49.74 -26.25 28.07
N ALA A 922 50.48 -25.19 28.40
CA ALA A 922 50.58 -24.70 29.78
C ALA A 922 49.22 -24.22 30.32
N ARG A 923 48.44 -23.51 29.51
CA ARG A 923 47.05 -23.14 29.88
C ARG A 923 46.13 -24.34 29.99
N GLU A 924 46.28 -25.35 29.13
CA GLU A 924 45.49 -26.58 29.20
C GLU A 924 45.77 -27.35 30.50
N CYS A 925 47.03 -27.39 30.93
CA CYS A 925 47.42 -27.99 32.21
C CYS A 925 46.81 -27.24 33.41
N GLU A 926 46.72 -25.90 33.32
CA GLU A 926 46.11 -25.03 34.32
C GLU A 926 44.59 -25.22 34.41
N VAL A 927 43.92 -25.22 33.26
CA VAL A 927 42.48 -25.48 33.11
C VAL A 927 42.12 -26.86 33.67
N ASN A 928 42.93 -27.88 33.39
CA ASN A 928 42.72 -29.23 33.92
C ASN A 928 43.19 -29.42 35.38
N ARG A 929 43.71 -28.36 36.03
CA ARG A 929 44.22 -28.38 37.42
C ARG A 929 45.11 -29.60 37.69
N LEU A 930 46.07 -29.84 36.81
CA LEU A 930 47.05 -30.92 36.96
C LEU A 930 47.99 -30.68 38.14
N ASN A 931 48.68 -31.73 38.58
CA ASN A 931 49.69 -31.67 39.64
C ASN A 931 50.67 -30.48 39.46
N ASP A 932 50.92 -29.74 40.55
CA ASP A 932 51.75 -28.53 40.61
C ASP A 932 53.13 -28.73 39.94
N LYS A 933 53.75 -29.90 40.12
CA LYS A 933 55.05 -30.21 39.50
C LYS A 933 55.01 -30.22 37.97
N ALA A 934 53.93 -30.71 37.38
CA ALA A 934 53.76 -30.71 35.93
C ALA A 934 53.51 -29.29 35.41
N LEU A 935 52.69 -28.51 36.13
CA LEU A 935 52.39 -27.12 35.80
C LEU A 935 53.64 -26.24 35.82
N GLU A 936 54.45 -26.34 36.89
CA GLU A 936 55.71 -25.61 37.03
C GLU A 936 56.68 -25.94 35.88
N ARG A 937 56.77 -27.22 35.48
CA ARG A 937 57.60 -27.62 34.34
C ARG A 937 57.16 -26.96 33.04
N TYR A 938 55.88 -27.04 32.68
CA TYR A 938 55.39 -26.45 31.42
C TYR A 938 55.50 -24.92 31.42
N ARG A 939 55.27 -24.27 32.57
CA ARG A 939 55.51 -22.82 32.75
C ARG A 939 56.98 -22.47 32.57
N PHE A 940 57.88 -23.24 33.18
CA PHE A 940 59.32 -23.03 33.07
C PHE A 940 59.82 -23.16 31.63
N VAL A 941 59.42 -24.23 30.91
CA VAL A 941 59.81 -24.43 29.51
C VAL A 941 59.25 -23.32 28.61
N THR A 942 57.99 -22.92 28.82
CA THR A 942 57.38 -21.80 28.07
C THR A 942 58.16 -20.51 28.29
N ALA A 943 58.53 -20.21 29.54
CA ALA A 943 59.34 -19.03 29.86
C ALA A 943 60.72 -19.07 29.18
N GLN A 944 61.39 -20.24 29.12
CA GLN A 944 62.67 -20.37 28.41
C GLN A 944 62.54 -20.11 26.90
N ILE A 945 61.49 -20.65 26.25
CA ILE A 945 61.26 -20.44 24.81
C ILE A 945 60.93 -18.97 24.51
N GLU A 946 60.06 -18.36 25.31
CA GLU A 946 59.72 -16.93 25.18
C GLU A 946 60.94 -16.03 25.41
N ASP A 947 61.82 -16.38 26.35
CA ASP A 947 63.03 -15.61 26.64
C ASP A 947 64.02 -15.62 25.46
N VAL A 948 64.09 -16.70 24.66
CA VAL A 948 64.91 -16.73 23.42
C VAL A 948 64.34 -15.83 22.33
N LEU A 949 63.02 -15.65 22.30
CA LEU A 949 62.32 -14.77 21.36
C LEU A 949 62.29 -13.30 21.82
N SER A 950 62.52 -13.05 23.11
CA SER A 950 62.46 -11.72 23.72
C SER A 950 63.57 -10.78 23.23
N GLU A 951 63.35 -9.47 23.35
CA GLU A 951 64.38 -8.45 23.07
C GLU A 951 65.44 -8.41 24.17
N ASN A 952 65.03 -8.59 25.43
CA ASN A 952 65.89 -8.56 26.61
C ASN A 952 65.79 -9.88 27.38
N PRO A 953 66.67 -10.86 27.10
CA PRO A 953 66.61 -12.16 27.77
C PRO A 953 67.05 -12.06 29.23
N GLN A 954 66.26 -12.67 30.14
CA GLN A 954 66.45 -12.64 31.59
C GLN A 954 67.20 -13.87 32.14
N PHE A 955 67.21 -15.01 31.43
CA PHE A 955 67.85 -16.25 31.88
C PHE A 955 69.27 -16.43 31.30
N PRO A 956 70.34 -16.58 32.13
CA PRO A 956 71.71 -16.67 31.62
C PRO A 956 72.49 -17.92 32.06
N ALA A 957 73.52 -18.25 31.28
CA ALA A 957 74.78 -18.81 31.80
C ALA A 957 76.01 -18.39 30.95
N GLU A 958 75.87 -18.21 29.63
CA GLU A 958 77.00 -17.85 28.73
C GLU A 958 76.70 -16.67 27.76
N GLY A 959 75.85 -15.72 28.19
CA GLY A 959 75.59 -14.46 27.49
C GLY A 959 74.13 -14.26 27.04
N PRO A 960 73.60 -13.02 27.04
CA PRO A 960 72.23 -12.73 26.62
C PRO A 960 72.17 -12.73 25.09
N THR A 961 71.87 -13.86 24.46
CA THR A 961 71.63 -13.94 23.00
C THR A 961 70.22 -14.44 22.71
N SER A 962 69.45 -13.60 22.00
CA SER A 962 68.10 -13.86 21.54
C SER A 962 68.03 -13.77 20.01
N PHE A 963 66.96 -14.27 19.40
CA PHE A 963 66.76 -14.14 17.95
C PHE A 963 66.83 -12.68 17.51
N SER A 964 66.21 -11.77 18.27
CA SER A 964 66.21 -10.32 17.99
C SER A 964 67.63 -9.73 18.02
N LYS A 965 68.45 -10.09 19.00
CA LYS A 965 69.84 -9.63 19.10
C LYS A 965 70.72 -10.18 17.97
N THR A 966 70.60 -11.47 17.64
CA THR A 966 71.34 -12.08 16.53
C THR A 966 70.92 -11.46 15.19
N GLN A 967 69.63 -11.23 14.98
CA GLN A 967 69.13 -10.53 13.80
C GLN A 967 69.72 -9.11 13.69
N ALA A 968 69.72 -8.34 14.78
CA ALA A 968 70.30 -6.99 14.78
C ALA A 968 71.79 -6.98 14.39
N LEU A 969 72.59 -7.93 14.91
CA LEU A 969 74.02 -8.05 14.57
C LEU A 969 74.23 -8.44 13.09
N LEU A 970 73.41 -9.36 12.56
CA LEU A 970 73.43 -9.72 11.15
C LEU A 970 73.01 -8.53 10.26
N THR A 971 72.03 -7.74 10.69
CA THR A 971 71.61 -6.52 9.97
C THR A 971 72.73 -5.48 9.91
N VAL A 972 73.51 -5.30 10.98
CA VAL A 972 74.68 -4.40 10.97
C VAL A 972 75.67 -4.83 9.88
N VAL A 973 75.98 -6.12 9.79
CA VAL A 973 76.87 -6.66 8.75
C VAL A 973 76.26 -6.51 7.36
N GLN A 974 74.98 -6.84 7.20
CA GLN A 974 74.26 -6.74 5.94
C GLN A 974 74.20 -5.30 5.41
N ASN A 975 74.00 -4.30 6.29
CA ASN A 975 73.95 -2.90 5.91
C ASN A 975 75.28 -2.40 5.34
N VAL A 976 76.41 -2.88 5.86
CA VAL A 976 77.73 -2.53 5.31
C VAL A 976 77.95 -3.22 3.95
N LEU A 977 77.59 -4.50 3.83
CA LEU A 977 77.67 -5.25 2.58
C LEU A 977 76.75 -4.69 1.49
N ASN A 978 75.58 -4.14 1.86
CA ASN A 978 74.65 -3.48 0.93
C ASN A 978 75.25 -2.23 0.27
N ASN A 979 76.19 -1.56 0.93
CA ASN A 979 76.93 -0.42 0.38
C ASN A 979 78.15 -0.86 -0.46
N SER A 980 78.22 -2.14 -0.84
CA SER A 980 79.33 -2.75 -1.59
C SER A 980 80.70 -2.60 -0.91
N ARG A 981 80.73 -2.54 0.42
CA ARG A 981 81.96 -2.48 1.23
C ARG A 981 82.10 -3.70 2.12
N TRP A 982 83.33 -4.07 2.43
CA TRP A 982 83.60 -5.13 3.41
C TRP A 982 83.15 -4.70 4.81
N ALA A 983 82.51 -5.64 5.51
CA ALA A 983 82.08 -5.40 6.89
C ALA A 983 83.28 -5.47 7.85
N PRO A 984 83.32 -4.65 8.93
CA PRO A 984 84.36 -4.75 9.94
C PRO A 984 84.45 -6.17 10.50
N LEU A 985 85.67 -6.73 10.56
CA LEU A 985 85.88 -8.12 11.00
C LEU A 985 85.34 -8.38 12.42
N ALA A 986 85.39 -7.38 13.30
CA ALA A 986 84.80 -7.43 14.64
C ALA A 986 83.28 -7.67 14.59
N ALA A 987 82.54 -6.91 13.76
CA ALA A 987 81.09 -7.07 13.62
C ALA A 987 80.70 -8.43 13.02
N VAL A 988 81.49 -8.95 12.08
CA VAL A 988 81.29 -10.29 11.51
C VAL A 988 81.55 -11.36 12.56
N SER A 989 82.62 -11.24 13.35
CA SER A 989 82.91 -12.18 14.45
C SER A 989 81.85 -12.13 15.55
N ASP A 990 81.33 -10.95 15.89
CA ASP A 990 80.28 -10.79 16.90
C ASP A 990 78.97 -11.44 16.46
N ALA A 991 78.58 -11.23 15.19
CA ALA A 991 77.40 -11.87 14.60
C ALA A 991 77.55 -13.40 14.56
N GLU A 992 78.72 -13.92 14.19
CA GLU A 992 79.01 -15.35 14.20
C GLU A 992 78.94 -15.93 15.63
N ASN A 993 79.61 -15.31 16.59
CA ASN A 993 79.56 -15.72 18.00
C ASN A 993 78.12 -15.74 18.54
N SER A 994 77.30 -14.78 18.13
CA SER A 994 75.88 -14.74 18.48
C SER A 994 75.07 -15.89 17.86
N LEU A 995 75.41 -16.34 16.64
CA LEU A 995 74.79 -17.52 16.01
C LEU A 995 75.15 -18.81 16.76
N PHE A 996 76.41 -18.97 17.14
CA PHE A 996 76.86 -20.11 17.96
C PHE A 996 76.16 -20.14 19.33
N ALA A 997 76.03 -18.99 19.98
CA ALA A 997 75.33 -18.87 21.26
C ALA A 997 73.82 -19.16 21.12
N LEU A 998 73.18 -18.66 20.06
CA LEU A 998 71.77 -18.93 19.75
C LEU A 998 71.52 -20.43 19.49
N GLU A 999 72.38 -21.09 18.71
CA GLU A 999 72.31 -22.54 18.44
C GLU A 999 72.37 -23.33 19.76
N ARG A 1000 73.37 -23.06 20.60
CA ARG A 1000 73.51 -23.72 21.92
C ARG A 1000 72.27 -23.50 22.78
N ARG A 1001 71.73 -22.28 22.78
CA ARG A 1001 70.57 -21.94 23.59
C ARG A 1001 69.31 -22.70 23.16
N VAL A 1002 69.05 -22.81 21.86
CA VAL A 1002 67.95 -23.62 21.33
C VAL A 1002 68.20 -25.12 21.58
N GLN A 1003 69.46 -25.58 21.51
CA GLN A 1003 69.82 -26.96 21.88
C GLN A 1003 69.54 -27.27 23.35
N VAL A 1004 69.84 -26.36 24.27
CA VAL A 1004 69.51 -26.52 25.70
C VAL A 1004 68.00 -26.64 25.91
N ILE A 1005 67.21 -25.78 25.26
CA ILE A 1005 65.74 -25.88 25.31
C ILE A 1005 65.27 -27.22 24.75
N ARG A 1006 65.83 -27.65 23.62
CA ARG A 1006 65.50 -28.94 23.02
C ARG A 1006 65.88 -30.12 23.92
N ALA A 1007 66.98 -30.01 24.65
CA ALA A 1007 67.42 -31.01 25.63
C ALA A 1007 66.47 -31.07 26.84
N LEU A 1008 66.02 -29.94 27.38
CA LEU A 1008 65.01 -29.89 28.46
C LEU A 1008 63.70 -30.60 28.06
N ILE A 1009 63.33 -30.46 26.80
CA ILE A 1009 62.17 -31.14 26.21
C ILE A 1009 62.43 -32.64 25.98
N GLY A 1010 63.67 -33.06 25.66
CA GLY A 1010 64.02 -34.44 25.31
C GLY A 1010 64.51 -35.34 26.46
N GLU A 1011 65.26 -34.82 27.43
CA GLU A 1011 65.83 -35.59 28.54
C GLU A 1011 64.74 -36.09 29.51
N SER A 1012 63.67 -35.31 29.63
CA SER A 1012 62.44 -35.67 30.33
C SER A 1012 61.55 -36.68 29.57
N GLN A 1013 61.82 -36.95 28.28
CA GLN A 1013 61.02 -37.87 27.47
C GLN A 1013 61.44 -39.33 27.58
N SER A 1014 62.62 -39.69 28.08
CA SER A 1014 63.03 -41.10 28.14
C SER A 1014 62.58 -41.78 29.45
N ARG A 1015 62.90 -41.16 30.59
CA ARG A 1015 62.65 -41.74 31.91
C ARG A 1015 61.25 -41.48 32.42
N ASP A 1016 60.75 -40.25 32.32
CA ASP A 1016 59.42 -39.91 32.82
C ASP A 1016 58.30 -40.39 31.88
N ARG A 1017 58.56 -40.52 30.58
CA ARG A 1017 57.65 -41.20 29.65
C ARG A 1017 57.51 -42.66 30.00
N LEU A 1018 58.62 -43.40 30.16
CA LEU A 1018 58.56 -44.82 30.50
C LEU A 1018 57.84 -45.05 31.84
N LYS A 1019 58.06 -44.15 32.80
CA LYS A 1019 57.35 -44.17 34.08
C LYS A 1019 55.85 -43.87 33.91
N ARG A 1020 55.48 -42.85 33.13
CA ARG A 1020 54.07 -42.50 32.82
C ARG A 1020 53.37 -43.63 32.07
N ASP A 1021 53.99 -44.17 31.02
CA ASP A 1021 53.47 -45.27 30.21
C ASP A 1021 53.27 -46.53 31.05
N LEU A 1022 54.22 -46.89 31.93
CA LEU A 1022 54.07 -48.02 32.84
C LEU A 1022 52.95 -47.81 33.87
N VAL A 1023 52.83 -46.60 34.42
CA VAL A 1023 51.75 -46.26 35.36
C VAL A 1023 50.39 -46.33 34.66
N ALA A 1024 50.26 -45.78 33.45
CA ALA A 1024 49.02 -45.82 32.69
C ALA A 1024 48.65 -47.23 32.24
N ILE A 1025 49.61 -48.07 31.81
CA ILE A 1025 49.33 -49.48 31.50
C ILE A 1025 48.83 -50.21 32.75
N LYS A 1026 49.45 -49.96 33.91
CA LYS A 1026 49.01 -50.56 35.18
C LYS A 1026 47.62 -50.09 35.59
N GLU A 1027 47.35 -48.79 35.51
CA GLU A 1027 46.02 -48.21 35.77
C GLU A 1027 44.99 -48.78 34.81
N GLN A 1028 45.32 -48.90 33.51
CA GLN A 1028 44.43 -49.46 32.50
C GLN A 1028 44.11 -50.92 32.79
N GLN A 1029 45.10 -51.75 33.16
CA GLN A 1029 44.87 -53.14 33.56
C GLN A 1029 43.98 -53.23 34.79
N GLN A 1030 44.26 -52.44 35.83
CA GLN A 1030 43.45 -52.40 37.05
C GLN A 1030 42.03 -51.91 36.78
N ARG A 1031 41.86 -50.92 35.89
CA ARG A 1031 40.56 -50.40 35.45
C ARG A 1031 39.75 -51.49 34.73
N ILE A 1032 40.37 -52.16 33.75
CA ILE A 1032 39.74 -53.27 33.01
C ILE A 1032 39.36 -54.40 33.98
N ASP A 1033 40.25 -54.79 34.89
CA ASP A 1033 39.96 -55.82 35.88
C ASP A 1033 38.78 -55.43 36.79
N ASN A 1034 38.75 -54.18 37.26
CA ASN A 1034 37.65 -53.67 38.10
C ASN A 1034 36.33 -53.59 37.31
N GLU A 1035 36.36 -53.15 36.05
CA GLU A 1035 35.18 -53.12 35.18
C GLU A 1035 34.65 -54.54 34.90
N ILE A 1036 35.53 -55.50 34.63
CA ILE A 1036 35.15 -56.91 34.42
C ILE A 1036 34.54 -57.49 35.69
N ARG A 1037 35.15 -57.28 36.86
CA ARG A 1037 34.60 -57.73 38.15
C ARG A 1037 33.24 -57.10 38.44
N LYS A 1038 33.13 -55.78 38.25
CA LYS A 1038 31.87 -55.06 38.44
C LYS A 1038 30.78 -55.59 37.51
N MET A 1039 31.11 -55.82 36.23
CA MET A 1039 30.20 -56.43 35.26
C MET A 1039 29.79 -57.84 35.67
N GLU A 1040 30.73 -58.66 36.17
CA GLU A 1040 30.44 -60.01 36.66
C GLU A 1040 29.53 -59.99 37.90
N ASP A 1041 29.79 -59.08 38.84
CA ASP A 1041 28.98 -58.90 40.05
C ASP A 1041 27.58 -58.37 39.72
N GLU A 1042 27.48 -57.36 38.83
CA GLU A 1042 26.20 -56.86 38.31
C GLU A 1042 25.42 -57.97 37.63
N TRP A 1043 26.06 -58.75 36.76
CA TRP A 1043 25.42 -59.87 36.07
C TRP A 1043 24.94 -60.95 37.06
N ARG A 1044 25.78 -61.36 38.01
CA ARG A 1044 25.41 -62.32 39.08
C ARG A 1044 24.28 -61.79 39.96
N HIS A 1045 24.25 -60.49 40.26
CA HIS A 1045 23.20 -59.89 41.09
C HIS A 1045 21.88 -59.76 40.30
N THR A 1046 21.93 -59.39 39.02
CA THR A 1046 20.74 -59.21 38.19
C THR A 1046 20.06 -60.55 37.88
N LEU A 1047 20.83 -61.62 37.70
CA LEU A 1047 20.30 -62.99 37.53
C LEU A 1047 19.62 -63.56 38.78
N ASN A 1048 20.02 -63.11 39.98
CA ASN A 1048 19.61 -63.71 41.26
C ASN A 1048 18.68 -62.83 42.11
N ASP A 1049 18.45 -61.56 41.75
CA ASP A 1049 17.57 -60.66 42.51
C ASP A 1049 16.11 -60.79 42.04
N PRO A 1050 15.18 -61.25 42.90
CA PRO A 1050 13.76 -61.38 42.56
C PRO A 1050 13.01 -60.05 42.55
N ASN A 1051 13.63 -58.94 42.96
CA ASN A 1051 12.96 -57.64 43.11
C ASN A 1051 13.16 -56.71 41.90
N PRO A 1052 12.19 -55.85 41.60
CA PRO A 1052 12.32 -54.83 40.57
C PRO A 1052 13.33 -53.76 41.01
N LYS A 1053 14.17 -53.31 40.07
CA LYS A 1053 15.17 -52.26 40.28
C LYS A 1053 14.68 -50.95 39.65
N ILE A 1054 14.59 -49.90 40.46
CA ILE A 1054 14.29 -48.54 39.98
C ILE A 1054 15.60 -47.84 39.67
N GLY A 1055 15.67 -47.16 38.53
CA GLY A 1055 16.83 -46.36 38.12
C GLY A 1055 17.01 -45.12 38.98
N GLU A 1056 18.27 -44.79 39.27
CA GLU A 1056 18.64 -43.55 39.94
C GLU A 1056 18.43 -42.37 38.99
N VAL A 1057 17.91 -41.27 39.51
CA VAL A 1057 17.76 -40.01 38.77
C VAL A 1057 18.77 -39.02 39.33
N GLY A 1058 19.52 -38.36 38.44
CA GLY A 1058 20.50 -37.34 38.79
C GLY A 1058 19.87 -36.16 39.55
N VAL A 1059 20.72 -35.31 40.12
CA VAL A 1059 20.26 -34.16 40.91
C VAL A 1059 19.45 -33.20 40.04
N LEU A 1060 18.29 -32.78 40.54
CA LEU A 1060 17.38 -31.87 39.85
C LEU A 1060 17.45 -30.47 40.46
N SER A 1061 17.80 -29.47 39.66
CA SER A 1061 17.68 -28.06 40.04
C SER A 1061 16.32 -27.51 39.63
N LEU A 1062 15.64 -26.82 40.55
CA LEU A 1062 14.34 -26.18 40.37
C LEU A 1062 14.39 -24.74 40.90
N ALA A 1063 13.70 -23.82 40.24
CA ALA A 1063 13.44 -22.49 40.79
C ALA A 1063 12.31 -22.55 41.83
N LYS A 1064 12.24 -21.54 42.71
CA LYS A 1064 11.13 -21.39 43.68
C LYS A 1064 9.76 -21.50 43.00
N GLY A 1065 8.92 -22.44 43.47
CA GLY A 1065 7.56 -22.66 42.96
C GLY A 1065 7.46 -23.49 41.67
N GLU A 1066 8.57 -23.90 41.06
CA GLU A 1066 8.60 -24.67 39.81
C GLU A 1066 8.12 -26.12 40.01
N THR A 1067 7.38 -26.65 39.04
CA THR A 1067 6.94 -28.05 39.01
C THR A 1067 7.64 -28.77 37.87
N LYS A 1068 8.25 -29.92 38.14
CA LYS A 1068 8.98 -30.70 37.14
C LYS A 1068 8.56 -32.15 37.16
N LYS A 1069 8.37 -32.71 35.97
CA LYS A 1069 8.13 -34.14 35.76
C LYS A 1069 9.45 -34.88 35.84
N VAL A 1070 9.50 -35.87 36.73
CA VAL A 1070 10.66 -36.73 36.95
C VAL A 1070 10.33 -38.10 36.41
N ARG A 1071 11.20 -38.59 35.52
CA ARG A 1071 11.07 -39.89 34.88
C ARG A 1071 12.11 -40.84 35.46
N HIS A 1072 11.65 -41.98 35.96
CA HIS A 1072 12.51 -43.08 36.40
C HIS A 1072 12.43 -44.22 35.39
N SER A 1073 13.53 -44.93 35.18
CA SER A 1073 13.51 -46.25 34.55
C SER A 1073 13.13 -47.31 35.59
N ILE A 1074 12.44 -48.35 35.15
CA ILE A 1074 12.11 -49.51 35.99
C ILE A 1074 12.49 -50.79 35.25
N ALA A 1075 13.30 -51.62 35.92
CA ALA A 1075 13.64 -52.97 35.48
C ALA A 1075 12.87 -53.96 36.36
N TRP A 1076 11.84 -54.59 35.81
CA TRP A 1076 10.93 -55.45 36.57
C TRP A 1076 11.57 -56.78 37.03
N ASN A 1077 12.71 -57.20 36.44
CA ASN A 1077 13.41 -58.46 36.76
C ASN A 1077 12.44 -59.67 36.84
N GLN A 1078 12.70 -60.66 37.71
CA GLN A 1078 11.81 -61.82 37.93
C GLN A 1078 10.73 -61.55 38.99
N TYR A 1079 10.12 -60.35 38.98
CA TYR A 1079 9.07 -60.02 39.94
C TYR A 1079 7.79 -60.82 39.68
N LYS A 1080 7.16 -61.33 40.76
CA LYS A 1080 6.06 -62.30 40.68
C LYS A 1080 4.66 -61.67 40.50
N GLU A 1081 4.52 -60.37 40.78
CA GLU A 1081 3.23 -59.66 40.77
C GLU A 1081 3.22 -58.62 39.64
N ASP A 1082 2.04 -58.33 39.08
CA ASP A 1082 1.91 -57.38 37.96
C ASP A 1082 1.89 -55.90 38.40
N ASP A 1083 1.66 -55.63 39.70
CA ASP A 1083 1.58 -54.29 40.26
C ASP A 1083 2.65 -54.05 41.34
N LEU A 1084 3.31 -52.89 41.31
CA LEU A 1084 4.29 -52.45 42.31
C LEU A 1084 3.87 -51.12 42.94
N VAL A 1085 3.68 -51.11 44.26
CA VAL A 1085 3.37 -49.88 45.01
C VAL A 1085 4.66 -49.15 45.38
N VAL A 1086 4.74 -47.86 45.03
CA VAL A 1086 5.86 -46.97 45.35
C VAL A 1086 5.39 -45.83 46.26
N LYS A 1087 6.06 -45.66 47.39
CA LYS A 1087 5.83 -44.55 48.34
C LYS A 1087 6.88 -43.47 48.14
N LEU A 1088 6.46 -42.22 48.03
CA LEU A 1088 7.36 -41.07 47.88
C LEU A 1088 7.32 -40.23 49.16
N LYS A 1089 8.49 -39.90 49.71
CA LYS A 1089 8.61 -39.05 50.91
C LYS A 1089 9.62 -37.93 50.68
N ALA A 1090 9.22 -36.68 50.84
CA ALA A 1090 10.12 -35.53 50.82
C ALA A 1090 10.74 -35.27 52.20
N SER A 1091 11.97 -34.73 52.21
CA SER A 1091 12.71 -34.35 53.43
C SER A 1091 12.15 -33.12 54.14
N ASP A 1092 11.61 -32.13 53.41
CA ASP A 1092 10.98 -30.91 53.94
C ASP A 1092 9.53 -30.79 53.42
N PRO A 1093 8.54 -30.44 54.26
CA PRO A 1093 7.16 -30.14 53.84
C PRO A 1093 7.02 -29.02 52.80
N SER A 1094 8.06 -28.23 52.53
CA SER A 1094 8.04 -27.24 51.43
C SER A 1094 8.06 -27.86 50.03
N VAL A 1095 8.49 -29.11 49.87
CA VAL A 1095 8.48 -29.83 48.57
C VAL A 1095 7.24 -30.72 48.50
N THR A 1096 6.40 -30.54 47.48
CA THR A 1096 5.17 -31.32 47.31
C THR A 1096 5.38 -32.44 46.29
N VAL A 1097 5.04 -33.66 46.68
CA VAL A 1097 5.08 -34.89 45.86
C VAL A 1097 3.86 -35.76 46.17
N ALA A 1098 3.42 -36.55 45.19
CA ALA A 1098 2.33 -37.52 45.39
C ALA A 1098 2.74 -38.57 46.45
N PRO A 1099 1.90 -38.92 47.44
CA PRO A 1099 2.31 -39.77 48.55
C PRO A 1099 2.53 -41.24 48.17
N GLN A 1100 1.78 -41.75 47.18
CA GLN A 1100 1.84 -43.14 46.73
C GLN A 1100 1.48 -43.22 45.24
N ILE A 1101 2.21 -44.06 44.50
CA ILE A 1101 1.97 -44.37 43.09
C ILE A 1101 1.91 -45.89 42.95
N THR A 1102 0.97 -46.39 42.16
CA THR A 1102 0.88 -47.82 41.81
C THR A 1102 1.34 -47.97 40.37
N LEU A 1103 2.41 -48.74 40.16
CA LEU A 1103 2.99 -49.03 38.85
C LEU A 1103 2.47 -50.36 38.35
N ASN A 1104 2.15 -50.47 37.07
CA ASN A 1104 1.65 -51.70 36.46
C ASN A 1104 2.61 -52.21 35.37
N PHE A 1105 2.88 -53.52 35.35
CA PHE A 1105 3.82 -54.13 34.42
C PHE A 1105 3.47 -53.91 32.95
N GLU A 1106 2.20 -53.83 32.55
CA GLU A 1106 1.81 -53.62 31.14
C GLU A 1106 1.88 -52.15 30.70
N LYS A 1107 1.57 -51.20 31.61
CA LYS A 1107 1.52 -49.76 31.31
C LYS A 1107 2.85 -49.05 31.56
N ASP A 1108 3.53 -49.42 32.64
CA ASP A 1108 4.78 -48.83 33.12
C ASP A 1108 5.94 -49.83 32.89
N GLN A 1109 5.99 -50.43 31.70
CA GLN A 1109 6.97 -51.48 31.35
C GLN A 1109 8.42 -51.05 31.52
N PHE A 1110 8.71 -49.78 31.21
CA PHE A 1110 10.09 -49.30 31.09
C PHE A 1110 10.35 -48.03 31.91
N TYR A 1111 9.33 -47.18 32.06
CA TYR A 1111 9.47 -45.91 32.74
C TYR A 1111 8.17 -45.54 33.45
N PHE A 1112 8.30 -44.78 34.52
CA PHE A 1112 7.17 -44.11 35.15
C PHE A 1112 7.55 -42.66 35.47
N GLU A 1113 6.54 -41.79 35.51
CA GLU A 1113 6.71 -40.36 35.71
C GLU A 1113 5.89 -39.88 36.91
N TYR A 1114 6.45 -38.93 37.66
CA TYR A 1114 5.71 -38.21 38.68
C TYR A 1114 6.15 -36.75 38.77
N GLU A 1115 5.29 -35.91 39.33
CA GLU A 1115 5.53 -34.48 39.45
C GLU A 1115 6.10 -34.12 40.83
N ILE A 1116 7.17 -33.32 40.81
CA ILE A 1116 7.76 -32.71 42.00
C ILE A 1116 7.55 -31.20 41.92
N LYS A 1117 7.00 -30.59 42.97
CA LYS A 1117 6.84 -29.13 43.07
C LYS A 1117 7.75 -28.56 44.16
N ALA A 1118 8.62 -27.62 43.77
CA ALA A 1118 9.52 -26.90 44.67
C ALA A 1118 8.78 -25.82 45.48
N GLY A 1119 9.17 -25.67 46.75
CA GLY A 1119 8.66 -24.62 47.65
C GLY A 1119 9.44 -23.32 47.56
N ASN A 1120 9.21 -22.42 48.52
CA ASN A 1120 9.85 -21.09 48.58
C ASN A 1120 11.20 -21.07 49.34
N LYS A 1121 11.62 -22.18 49.96
CA LYS A 1121 12.86 -22.27 50.74
C LYS A 1121 14.02 -22.74 49.87
N GLU A 1122 15.06 -21.92 49.80
CA GLU A 1122 16.32 -22.25 49.14
C GLU A 1122 17.08 -23.35 49.91
N GLY A 1123 17.70 -24.28 49.19
CA GLY A 1123 18.52 -25.35 49.76
C GLY A 1123 18.37 -26.71 49.08
N THR A 1124 19.18 -27.66 49.53
CA THR A 1124 19.19 -29.06 49.05
C THR A 1124 18.19 -29.90 49.83
N HIS A 1125 17.21 -30.46 49.13
CA HIS A 1125 16.15 -31.34 49.63
C HIS A 1125 16.29 -32.74 49.04
N THR A 1126 15.79 -33.78 49.70
CA THR A 1126 15.80 -35.16 49.20
C THR A 1126 14.40 -35.74 49.14
N VAL A 1127 14.08 -36.40 48.03
CA VAL A 1127 12.85 -37.19 47.85
C VAL A 1127 13.23 -38.65 47.81
N THR A 1128 12.79 -39.43 48.80
CA THR A 1128 13.03 -40.87 48.88
C THR A 1128 11.88 -41.62 48.21
N VAL A 1129 12.20 -42.35 47.15
CA VAL A 1129 11.31 -43.25 46.41
C VAL A 1129 11.47 -44.65 47.00
N THR A 1130 10.47 -45.13 47.75
CA THR A 1130 10.52 -46.43 48.43
C THR A 1130 9.54 -47.40 47.77
N PRO A 1131 9.99 -48.39 46.98
CA PRO A 1131 9.12 -49.43 46.46
C PRO A 1131 8.73 -50.44 47.54
N ALA A 1132 7.59 -51.12 47.36
CA ALA A 1132 7.13 -52.19 48.26
C ALA A 1132 8.08 -53.41 48.27
N ALA A 1133 8.77 -53.65 47.15
CA ALA A 1133 9.82 -54.64 46.99
C ALA A 1133 10.98 -54.02 46.19
N GLY A 1134 12.22 -54.07 46.73
CA GLY A 1134 13.41 -53.45 46.13
C GLY A 1134 14.10 -52.44 47.04
N LYS A 1135 15.23 -51.89 46.59
CA LYS A 1135 15.98 -50.86 47.34
C LYS A 1135 15.37 -49.47 47.12
N PRO A 1136 15.31 -48.60 48.14
CA PRO A 1136 14.86 -47.22 47.97
C PRO A 1136 15.86 -46.42 47.14
N VAL A 1137 15.35 -45.47 46.35
CA VAL A 1137 16.12 -44.55 45.51
C VAL A 1137 15.95 -43.14 46.05
N GLU A 1138 17.04 -42.39 46.21
CA GLU A 1138 17.01 -41.00 46.65
C GLU A 1138 17.18 -40.05 45.47
N VAL A 1139 16.24 -39.12 45.31
CA VAL A 1139 16.32 -38.03 44.34
C VAL A 1139 16.68 -36.75 45.07
N LYS A 1140 17.86 -36.20 44.81
CA LYS A 1140 18.27 -34.91 45.37
C LYS A 1140 17.70 -33.77 44.53
N LEU A 1141 17.20 -32.74 45.21
CA LEU A 1141 16.58 -31.55 44.65
C LEU A 1141 17.31 -30.32 45.18
N ILE A 1142 17.70 -29.40 44.32
CA ILE A 1142 18.24 -28.10 44.73
C ILE A 1142 17.22 -27.04 44.34
N VAL A 1143 16.71 -26.32 45.34
CA VAL A 1143 15.83 -25.17 45.14
C VAL A 1143 16.68 -23.91 45.24
N ASN A 1144 16.78 -23.17 44.14
CA ASN A 1144 17.46 -21.87 44.05
C ASN A 1144 16.46 -20.71 44.04
#